data_AF-A0A1I1RSP2-F1
#
_entry.id   AF-A0A1I1RSP2-F1
#
_cell.length_a   1.000
_cell.length_b   1.000
_cell.length_c   1.000
_cell.angle_alpha   90.00
_cell.angle_beta   90.00
_cell.angle_gamma   90.00
#
_symmetry.space_group_name_H-M   'P 1'
#
loop_
_entity.id
_entity.type
_entity.pdbx_description
1 polymer ?
#
loop_
_entity_poly.entity_id
_entity_poly.type
_entity_poly.pdbx_seq_one_letter_code
_entity_poly.pdbx_strand_id
1 'polypeptide(L)'
;MNKLQLLLFTLIIGISSITSAQEQKKIKIEYAGKLTIDNENYPGAKILTRDDAQQVHIEHGGANMWCDKAIHYSKDNFIEAYGNVKLKQGDTINMTSKYIEYSGITELAFASGDVVMTDPNSTITSDTLYMDRTRQQAFYRSGGTVVKDSSGTITSKIGRYYMDQKKYQFVEDVVLVSEESTINSNYFDFYSDTGYAYLFGPSTITTEESKTYCEKGFYDTENKIGYALKKARIDYDDRIIEGDSLFFDNNKSFASASNNIKITDTINNSIVKGHYAEVFKEKDSLFITKRALAITVQENDSIYIHADKIMVTGKPEHRIINAYYNARIFKTDLSGKADSIHSDEKTGITKLINIPRLSKGDKFSVVRKPILWNLENQMTGDTIHLISNPESEKIDSLLVFENAFVISKDTLSQNGYNQINGKRLVGLFNDKNELNKVDVTKNAQSIFYARNDKQELIGIDKSKSGSISILFTDGDIDEYTRFNQIDGNLFPESKFPEKEKFLKGFDWRDDERPRSVEDLFKDDPPLKLAVIKGLEDYIPQDDFFDQSLNDRINASKRIYKINPKKQKSLLLYPNDFDNLKWIKNNITVIKNTEYAPNGNMEADQIKNTSKKVGFITQSINETNGSFKYSIWLKGQGHVKINLQEMYGDFTVYNKLDVNLTTNWKLYEINATKENDGHKIRCAISNIVEGDTVYSWGATLIKIPKDQVSISQPKKDNNKK
;
A
#
# COMPACT_ATOMS: atom_id res chain seq x y z
N MET A 1 28.31 54.97 -30.13
CA MET A 1 26.88 54.57 -30.11
C MET A 1 26.21 55.17 -31.34
N ASN A 2 25.81 54.32 -32.27
CA ASN A 2 25.31 54.76 -33.56
C ASN A 2 23.90 55.36 -33.40
N LYS A 3 23.53 56.40 -34.17
CA LYS A 3 22.21 57.07 -34.05
C LYS A 3 21.03 56.09 -34.18
N LEU A 4 21.25 54.96 -34.83
CA LEU A 4 20.29 53.86 -34.97
C LEU A 4 20.09 53.04 -33.67
N GLN A 5 21.12 52.93 -32.82
CA GLN A 5 21.02 52.26 -31.50
C GLN A 5 20.32 53.16 -30.47
N LEU A 6 20.46 54.48 -30.57
CA LEU A 6 19.74 55.42 -29.69
C LEU A 6 18.23 55.51 -30.04
N LEU A 7 17.87 55.29 -31.32
CA LEU A 7 16.48 55.23 -31.77
C LEU A 7 15.79 53.92 -31.38
N LEU A 8 16.52 52.79 -31.40
CA LEU A 8 15.98 51.51 -30.91
C LEU A 8 15.80 51.50 -29.38
N PHE A 9 16.68 52.17 -28.62
CA PHE A 9 16.57 52.24 -27.17
C PHE A 9 15.43 53.15 -26.69
N THR A 10 15.06 54.17 -27.48
CA THR A 10 13.92 55.05 -27.18
C THR A 10 12.57 54.44 -27.62
N LEU A 11 12.56 53.53 -28.59
CA LEU A 11 11.34 52.79 -28.97
C LEU A 11 10.99 51.66 -27.99
N ILE A 12 11.97 51.12 -27.26
CA ILE A 12 11.77 50.05 -26.26
C ILE A 12 11.26 50.58 -24.91
N ILE A 13 11.45 51.88 -24.60
CA ILE A 13 10.98 52.51 -23.35
C ILE A 13 9.55 53.09 -23.51
N GLY A 14 9.00 53.15 -24.73
CA GLY A 14 7.67 53.69 -25.02
C GLY A 14 6.51 52.70 -24.86
N ILE A 15 6.75 51.41 -24.69
CA ILE A 15 5.71 50.41 -24.43
C ILE A 15 5.53 50.31 -22.91
N SER A 16 5.13 51.43 -22.32
CA SER A 16 4.55 51.44 -20.98
C SER A 16 3.20 50.74 -21.10
N SER A 17 3.10 49.61 -20.41
CA SER A 17 1.90 48.81 -20.18
C SER A 17 0.63 49.65 -20.09
N ILE A 18 -0.12 49.74 -21.20
CA ILE A 18 -1.56 49.97 -21.11
C ILE A 18 -2.14 48.62 -20.70
N THR A 19 -2.02 48.31 -19.40
CA THR A 19 -2.96 47.38 -18.77
C THR A 19 -4.30 48.08 -18.82
N SER A 20 -5.06 47.84 -19.90
CA SER A 20 -6.49 48.11 -19.88
C SER A 20 -7.05 47.25 -18.75
N ALA A 21 -7.27 47.86 -17.58
CA ALA A 21 -8.15 47.28 -16.58
C ALA A 21 -9.49 47.12 -17.27
N GLN A 22 -9.82 45.90 -17.67
CA GLN A 22 -11.09 45.61 -18.30
C GLN A 22 -12.18 46.03 -17.31
N GLU A 23 -13.05 46.95 -17.72
CA GLU A 23 -14.11 47.45 -16.84
C GLU A 23 -14.94 46.25 -16.36
N GLN A 24 -15.07 46.13 -15.03
CA GLN A 24 -15.77 45.03 -14.41
C GLN A 24 -17.22 45.01 -14.90
N LYS A 25 -17.63 43.89 -15.51
CA LYS A 25 -18.97 43.75 -16.06
C LYS A 25 -19.99 43.89 -14.92
N LYS A 26 -21.10 44.58 -15.20
CA LYS A 26 -22.20 44.74 -14.25
C LYS A 26 -23.27 43.69 -14.51
N ILE A 27 -23.93 43.25 -13.44
CA ILE A 27 -25.11 42.40 -13.52
C ILE A 27 -26.20 43.18 -14.24
N LYS A 28 -26.71 42.61 -15.33
CA LYS A 28 -27.82 43.16 -16.10
C LYS A 28 -29.10 42.41 -15.79
N ILE A 29 -30.20 43.15 -15.76
CA ILE A 29 -31.54 42.59 -15.64
C ILE A 29 -32.15 42.65 -17.03
N GLU A 30 -32.25 41.51 -17.69
CA GLU A 30 -32.84 41.39 -19.03
C GLU A 30 -34.37 41.40 -18.95
N TYR A 31 -34.93 40.81 -17.88
CA TYR A 31 -36.37 40.77 -17.65
C TYR A 31 -36.75 40.73 -16.17
N ALA A 32 -37.81 41.46 -15.80
CA ALA A 32 -38.55 41.29 -14.56
C ALA A 32 -40.01 41.73 -14.76
N GLY A 33 -40.97 40.89 -14.40
CA GLY A 33 -42.40 41.22 -14.54
C GLY A 33 -42.84 42.32 -13.58
N LYS A 34 -42.29 42.33 -12.36
CA LYS A 34 -42.53 43.39 -11.37
C LYS A 34 -41.24 43.80 -10.67
N LEU A 35 -41.10 45.11 -10.43
CA LEU A 35 -40.02 45.69 -9.64
C LEU A 35 -40.60 46.42 -8.43
N THR A 36 -40.12 46.10 -7.23
CA THR A 36 -40.46 46.81 -5.99
C THR A 36 -39.20 47.17 -5.20
N ILE A 37 -39.34 48.09 -4.24
CA ILE A 37 -38.27 48.53 -3.35
C ILE A 37 -38.77 48.39 -1.92
N ASP A 38 -37.99 47.71 -1.08
CA ASP A 38 -38.23 47.56 0.36
C ASP A 38 -36.93 47.95 1.07
N ASN A 39 -36.82 49.23 1.40
CA ASN A 39 -35.62 49.75 2.06
C ASN A 39 -35.52 49.37 3.54
N GLU A 40 -36.59 48.82 4.14
CA GLU A 40 -36.57 48.37 5.54
C GLU A 40 -35.86 47.02 5.65
N ASN A 41 -36.25 46.06 4.80
CA ASN A 41 -35.65 44.73 4.81
C ASN A 41 -34.43 44.59 3.89
N TYR A 42 -34.36 45.37 2.80
CA TYR A 42 -33.30 45.30 1.80
C TYR A 42 -32.82 46.71 1.37
N PRO A 43 -32.10 47.44 2.25
CA PRO A 43 -31.68 48.81 2.00
C PRO A 43 -30.96 48.99 0.65
N GLY A 44 -31.53 49.79 -0.24
CA GLY A 44 -30.93 50.13 -1.53
C GLY A 44 -30.96 49.01 -2.58
N ALA A 45 -31.68 47.91 -2.34
CA ALA A 45 -31.85 46.82 -3.30
C ALA A 45 -33.15 46.97 -4.11
N LYS A 46 -33.16 46.37 -5.31
CA LYS A 46 -34.36 46.20 -6.13
C LYS A 46 -34.87 44.77 -5.99
N ILE A 47 -36.13 44.62 -5.61
CA ILE A 47 -36.81 43.33 -5.59
C ILE A 47 -37.45 43.12 -6.96
N LEU A 48 -37.07 42.04 -7.63
CA LEU A 48 -37.53 41.66 -8.94
C LEU A 48 -38.37 40.39 -8.78
N THR A 49 -39.58 40.38 -9.33
CA THR A 49 -40.46 39.20 -9.29
C THR A 49 -40.90 38.85 -10.70
N ARG A 50 -40.99 37.55 -10.97
CA ARG A 50 -41.55 37.03 -12.22
C ARG A 50 -43.02 37.43 -12.39
N ASP A 51 -43.54 37.19 -13.58
CA ASP A 51 -44.96 37.15 -13.87
C ASP A 51 -45.32 35.83 -14.56
N ASP A 52 -46.52 35.78 -15.14
CA ASP A 52 -47.02 34.61 -15.86
C ASP A 52 -46.33 34.41 -17.21
N ALA A 53 -45.69 35.44 -17.77
CA ALA A 53 -45.03 35.38 -19.06
C ALA A 53 -43.61 34.79 -18.96
N GLN A 54 -42.79 35.27 -18.01
CA GLN A 54 -41.40 34.82 -17.89
C GLN A 54 -40.84 34.93 -16.46
N GLN A 55 -39.90 34.04 -16.13
CA GLN A 55 -39.06 34.18 -14.93
C GLN A 55 -38.20 35.46 -14.99
N VAL A 56 -37.80 35.99 -13.84
CA VAL A 56 -36.78 37.06 -13.79
C VAL A 56 -35.54 36.56 -14.52
N HIS A 57 -34.99 37.35 -15.43
CA HIS A 57 -33.82 36.98 -16.24
C HIS A 57 -32.68 37.97 -15.99
N ILE A 58 -31.55 37.42 -15.56
CA ILE A 58 -30.35 38.13 -15.16
C ILE A 58 -29.18 37.68 -16.05
N GLU A 59 -28.37 38.61 -16.53
CA GLU A 59 -27.16 38.34 -17.32
C GLU A 59 -25.91 38.91 -16.63
N HIS A 60 -24.83 38.14 -16.61
CA HIS A 60 -23.52 38.64 -16.21
C HIS A 60 -22.39 37.90 -16.92
N GLY A 61 -21.64 38.62 -17.76
CA GLY A 61 -20.44 38.08 -18.41
C GLY A 61 -20.73 36.83 -19.23
N GLY A 62 -21.85 36.81 -19.97
CA GLY A 62 -22.29 35.70 -20.83
C GLY A 62 -22.97 34.55 -20.10
N ALA A 63 -23.07 34.56 -18.77
CA ALA A 63 -23.93 33.63 -18.04
C ALA A 63 -25.33 34.22 -17.86
N ASN A 64 -26.33 33.36 -17.96
CA ASN A 64 -27.73 33.70 -17.80
C ASN A 64 -28.29 33.00 -16.57
N MET A 65 -29.06 33.73 -15.76
CA MET A 65 -29.74 33.19 -14.59
C MET A 65 -31.22 33.54 -14.62
N TRP A 66 -32.06 32.54 -14.38
CA TRP A 66 -33.51 32.69 -14.26
C TRP A 66 -33.98 32.31 -12.86
N CYS A 67 -34.97 33.01 -12.32
CA CYS A 67 -35.57 32.71 -11.02
C CYS A 67 -36.97 33.31 -10.87
N ASP A 68 -37.70 32.88 -9.82
CA ASP A 68 -39.03 33.43 -9.54
C ASP A 68 -38.96 34.80 -8.84
N LYS A 69 -37.97 35.01 -7.97
CA LYS A 69 -37.73 36.29 -7.30
C LYS A 69 -36.23 36.55 -7.18
N ALA A 70 -35.79 37.79 -7.41
CA ALA A 70 -34.42 38.21 -7.16
C ALA A 70 -34.33 39.50 -6.34
N ILE A 71 -33.26 39.65 -5.58
CA ILE A 71 -32.92 40.85 -4.82
C ILE A 71 -31.60 41.36 -5.36
N HIS A 72 -31.65 42.44 -6.14
CA HIS A 72 -30.52 42.99 -6.86
C HIS A 72 -29.94 44.21 -6.13
N TYR A 73 -28.71 44.09 -5.67
CA TYR A 73 -27.94 45.16 -5.02
C TYR A 73 -27.00 45.79 -6.04
N SER A 74 -27.52 46.73 -6.83
CA SER A 74 -26.79 47.28 -7.99
C SER A 74 -25.48 47.99 -7.64
N LYS A 75 -25.35 48.54 -6.43
CA LYS A 75 -24.11 49.19 -5.96
C LYS A 75 -23.00 48.17 -5.65
N ASP A 76 -23.38 46.99 -5.19
CA ASP A 76 -22.46 45.93 -4.80
C ASP A 76 -22.23 44.92 -5.93
N ASN A 77 -22.88 45.13 -7.07
CA ASN A 77 -22.89 44.20 -8.21
C ASN A 77 -23.20 42.77 -7.76
N PHE A 78 -24.25 42.60 -6.95
CA PHE A 78 -24.60 41.34 -6.29
C PHE A 78 -26.10 41.05 -6.39
N ILE A 79 -26.45 39.76 -6.41
CA ILE A 79 -27.83 39.30 -6.51
C ILE A 79 -28.10 38.07 -5.66
N GLU A 80 -29.27 38.04 -5.03
CA GLU A 80 -29.86 36.87 -4.37
C GLU A 80 -31.04 36.42 -5.22
N ALA A 81 -31.05 35.17 -5.69
CA ALA A 81 -32.08 34.60 -6.56
C ALA A 81 -32.81 33.46 -5.85
N TYR A 82 -34.13 33.46 -5.89
CA TYR A 82 -35.02 32.57 -5.15
C TYR A 82 -36.04 31.91 -6.07
N GLY A 83 -36.29 30.63 -5.82
CA GLY A 83 -37.36 29.85 -6.47
C GLY A 83 -37.01 29.46 -7.90
N ASN A 84 -37.06 28.15 -8.18
CA ASN A 84 -36.81 27.55 -9.49
C ASN A 84 -35.62 28.19 -10.23
N VAL A 85 -34.50 28.34 -9.52
CA VAL A 85 -33.34 29.06 -10.03
C VAL A 85 -32.64 28.19 -11.06
N LYS A 86 -32.31 28.78 -12.22
CA LYS A 86 -31.59 28.13 -13.32
C LYS A 86 -30.44 29.03 -13.73
N LEU A 87 -29.22 28.54 -13.68
CA LEU A 87 -28.00 29.22 -14.11
C LEU A 87 -27.42 28.46 -15.31
N LYS A 88 -27.19 29.17 -16.41
CA LYS A 88 -26.61 28.63 -17.64
C LYS A 88 -25.36 29.42 -18.01
N GLN A 89 -24.23 28.74 -18.12
CA GLN A 89 -22.96 29.32 -18.57
C GLN A 89 -22.56 28.70 -19.91
N GLY A 90 -22.63 29.52 -20.97
CA GLY A 90 -22.44 29.04 -22.34
C GLY A 90 -23.45 27.95 -22.71
N ASP A 91 -23.01 26.95 -23.46
CA ASP A 91 -23.84 25.80 -23.86
C ASP A 91 -23.61 24.55 -23.01
N THR A 92 -22.54 24.54 -22.21
CA THR A 92 -22.03 23.31 -21.58
C THR A 92 -22.41 23.15 -20.12
N ILE A 93 -22.56 24.23 -19.35
CA ILE A 93 -22.83 24.16 -17.91
C ILE A 93 -24.22 24.67 -17.60
N ASN A 94 -25.04 23.81 -16.98
CA ASN A 94 -26.36 24.15 -16.46
C ASN A 94 -26.42 23.82 -14.96
N MET A 95 -27.03 24.68 -14.17
CA MET A 95 -27.21 24.47 -12.74
C MET A 95 -28.61 24.88 -12.32
N THR A 96 -29.29 24.05 -11.55
CA THR A 96 -30.60 24.33 -10.98
C THR A 96 -30.57 24.22 -9.46
N SER A 97 -31.29 25.09 -8.76
CA SER A 97 -31.42 25.06 -7.30
C SER A 97 -32.65 25.84 -6.81
N LYS A 98 -32.91 25.81 -5.50
CA LYS A 98 -33.92 26.66 -4.85
C LYS A 98 -33.44 28.09 -4.61
N TYR A 99 -32.13 28.27 -4.46
CA TYR A 99 -31.52 29.55 -4.11
C TYR A 99 -30.10 29.68 -4.70
N ILE A 100 -29.75 30.89 -5.15
CA ILE A 100 -28.38 31.26 -5.55
C ILE A 100 -28.04 32.66 -5.03
N GLU A 101 -26.86 32.80 -4.44
CA GLU A 101 -26.15 34.08 -4.27
C GLU A 101 -25.10 34.21 -5.36
N TYR A 102 -25.04 35.37 -6.02
CA TYR A 102 -24.05 35.62 -7.05
C TYR A 102 -23.46 37.02 -6.97
N SER A 103 -22.13 37.09 -6.98
CA SER A 103 -21.38 38.34 -7.04
C SER A 103 -20.78 38.52 -8.42
N GLY A 104 -21.16 39.61 -9.10
CA GLY A 104 -20.47 40.05 -10.31
C GLY A 104 -19.07 40.61 -10.04
N ILE A 105 -18.72 40.88 -8.78
CA ILE A 105 -17.36 41.32 -8.42
C ILE A 105 -16.39 40.13 -8.37
N THR A 106 -16.77 39.11 -7.61
CA THR A 106 -15.90 37.93 -7.38
C THR A 106 -16.14 36.80 -8.35
N GLU A 107 -17.21 36.90 -9.14
CA GLU A 107 -17.74 35.86 -10.03
C GLU A 107 -17.95 34.51 -9.34
N LEU A 108 -18.24 34.56 -8.03
CA LEU A 108 -18.55 33.41 -7.19
C LEU A 108 -20.08 33.28 -7.11
N ALA A 109 -20.57 32.08 -7.44
CA ALA A 109 -21.94 31.67 -7.14
C ALA A 109 -21.94 30.72 -5.94
N PHE A 110 -22.89 30.91 -5.02
CA PHE A 110 -23.24 29.94 -3.98
C PHE A 110 -24.68 29.49 -4.22
N ALA A 111 -24.88 28.22 -4.55
CA ALA A 111 -26.18 27.62 -4.74
C ALA A 111 -26.55 26.73 -3.54
N SER A 112 -27.83 26.74 -3.14
CA SER A 112 -28.32 25.86 -2.08
C SER A 112 -29.74 25.37 -2.31
N GLY A 113 -30.04 24.19 -1.79
CA GLY A 113 -31.34 23.52 -1.84
C GLY A 113 -31.56 22.82 -3.17
N ASP A 114 -31.50 21.48 -3.13
CA ASP A 114 -31.63 20.57 -4.27
C ASP A 114 -30.77 21.00 -5.47
N VAL A 115 -29.48 21.25 -5.24
CA VAL A 115 -28.57 21.71 -6.29
C VAL A 115 -28.28 20.56 -7.23
N VAL A 116 -28.53 20.78 -8.52
CA VAL A 116 -28.16 19.88 -9.62
C VAL A 116 -27.38 20.68 -10.62
N MET A 117 -26.12 20.31 -10.86
CA MET A 117 -25.28 20.89 -11.89
C MET A 117 -24.97 19.82 -12.94
N THR A 118 -25.20 20.13 -14.20
CA THR A 118 -24.92 19.24 -15.32
C THR A 118 -23.86 19.85 -16.23
N ASP A 119 -22.89 19.02 -16.62
CA ASP A 119 -22.03 19.24 -17.76
C ASP A 119 -22.37 18.21 -18.86
N PRO A 120 -21.73 18.23 -20.04
CA PRO A 120 -22.08 17.30 -21.12
C PRO A 120 -21.93 15.81 -20.80
N ASN A 121 -21.14 15.44 -19.78
CA ASN A 121 -20.76 14.05 -19.50
C ASN A 121 -21.05 13.63 -18.05
N SER A 122 -21.63 14.49 -17.22
CA SER A 122 -21.82 14.23 -15.80
C SER A 122 -22.87 15.12 -15.16
N THR A 123 -23.39 14.64 -14.03
CA THR A 123 -24.32 15.36 -13.16
C THR A 123 -23.80 15.35 -11.74
N ILE A 124 -23.65 16.53 -11.14
CA ILE A 124 -23.31 16.75 -9.74
C ILE A 124 -24.58 17.14 -8.98
N THR A 125 -24.91 16.41 -7.92
CA THR A 125 -25.99 16.77 -6.99
C THR A 125 -25.45 17.02 -5.59
N SER A 126 -25.95 18.06 -4.92
CA SER A 126 -25.56 18.40 -3.54
C SER A 126 -26.61 19.30 -2.88
N ASP A 127 -26.59 19.39 -1.55
CA ASP A 127 -27.35 20.41 -0.81
C ASP A 127 -26.80 21.83 -1.06
N THR A 128 -25.48 21.98 -1.13
CA THR A 128 -24.81 23.25 -1.40
C THR A 128 -23.67 23.11 -2.38
N LEU A 129 -23.53 24.07 -3.29
CA LEU A 129 -22.46 24.07 -4.29
C LEU A 129 -21.92 25.49 -4.48
N TYR A 130 -20.61 25.61 -4.56
CA TYR A 130 -19.93 26.85 -4.90
C TYR A 130 -19.42 26.73 -6.34
N MET A 131 -19.54 27.80 -7.11
CA MET A 131 -18.98 27.87 -8.45
C MET A 131 -18.16 29.15 -8.61
N ASP A 132 -16.84 28.98 -8.77
CA ASP A 132 -15.92 30.06 -9.13
C ASP A 132 -15.80 30.10 -10.65
N ARG A 133 -16.41 31.11 -11.28
CA ARG A 133 -16.39 31.26 -12.74
C ARG A 133 -15.07 31.80 -13.26
N THR A 134 -14.28 32.49 -12.44
CA THR A 134 -12.96 32.97 -12.87
C THR A 134 -11.97 31.82 -12.98
N ARG A 135 -12.02 30.86 -12.04
CA ARG A 135 -11.17 29.65 -12.07
C ARG A 135 -11.79 28.45 -12.79
N GLN A 136 -13.05 28.55 -13.21
CA GLN A 136 -13.82 27.45 -13.81
C GLN A 136 -13.84 26.21 -12.90
N GLN A 137 -14.23 26.42 -11.64
CA GLN A 137 -14.30 25.37 -10.63
C GLN A 137 -15.69 25.31 -9.98
N ALA A 138 -16.18 24.10 -9.76
CA ALA A 138 -17.35 23.84 -8.92
C ALA A 138 -16.94 22.96 -7.73
N PHE A 139 -17.39 23.28 -6.51
CA PHE A 139 -16.98 22.53 -5.32
C PHE A 139 -18.03 22.54 -4.21
N TYR A 140 -18.05 21.46 -3.44
CA TYR A 140 -18.96 21.25 -2.32
C TYR A 140 -18.24 20.64 -1.12
N ARG A 141 -18.84 20.80 0.07
CA ARG A 141 -18.41 20.17 1.33
C ARG A 141 -19.57 19.65 2.19
N SER A 142 -20.78 19.68 1.64
CA SER A 142 -22.02 19.25 2.29
C SER A 142 -22.38 17.79 1.97
N GLY A 143 -21.46 17.05 1.35
CA GLY A 143 -21.79 15.81 0.66
C GLY A 143 -22.32 16.07 -0.74
N GLY A 144 -21.99 15.18 -1.67
CA GLY A 144 -22.49 15.25 -3.04
C GLY A 144 -22.37 13.93 -3.77
N THR A 145 -23.18 13.80 -4.81
CA THR A 145 -23.20 12.64 -5.70
C THR A 145 -22.85 13.11 -7.10
N VAL A 146 -21.91 12.42 -7.75
CA VAL A 146 -21.55 12.65 -9.14
C VAL A 146 -21.88 11.39 -9.93
N VAL A 147 -22.78 11.54 -10.89
CA VAL A 147 -23.16 10.47 -11.83
C VAL A 147 -22.49 10.77 -13.16
N LYS A 148 -21.82 9.78 -13.73
CA LYS A 148 -21.29 9.81 -15.11
C LYS A 148 -21.89 8.67 -15.90
N ASP A 149 -22.31 8.97 -17.13
CA ASP A 149 -23.11 8.07 -17.97
C ASP A 149 -22.46 6.69 -18.25
N SER A 150 -21.13 6.55 -18.07
CA SER A 150 -20.40 5.32 -18.36
C SER A 150 -19.55 4.74 -17.23
N SER A 151 -19.32 5.45 -16.11
CA SER A 151 -18.38 5.02 -15.06
C SER A 151 -19.02 4.75 -13.69
N GLY A 152 -20.34 4.92 -13.58
CA GLY A 152 -21.10 4.70 -12.34
C GLY A 152 -21.36 5.98 -11.54
N THR A 153 -21.71 5.79 -10.27
CA THR A 153 -22.10 6.82 -9.31
C THR A 153 -21.05 6.97 -8.23
N ILE A 154 -20.59 8.20 -7.98
CA ILE A 154 -19.60 8.53 -6.96
C ILE A 154 -20.26 9.39 -5.89
N THR A 155 -20.16 9.00 -4.62
CA THR A 155 -20.55 9.82 -3.47
C THR A 155 -19.31 10.23 -2.68
N SER A 156 -19.27 11.47 -2.19
CA SER A 156 -18.20 11.94 -1.30
C SER A 156 -18.69 13.06 -0.39
N LYS A 157 -17.95 13.35 0.68
CA LYS A 157 -18.23 14.51 1.55
C LYS A 157 -17.78 15.83 0.92
N ILE A 158 -16.60 15.83 0.31
CA ILE A 158 -15.97 16.99 -0.32
C ILE A 158 -15.63 16.62 -1.77
N GLY A 159 -16.09 17.43 -2.71
CA GLY A 159 -15.80 17.25 -4.12
C GLY A 159 -15.48 18.57 -4.78
N ARG A 160 -14.54 18.53 -5.73
CA ARG A 160 -14.17 19.65 -6.59
C ARG A 160 -14.05 19.18 -8.02
N TYR A 161 -14.70 19.92 -8.92
CA TYR A 161 -14.60 19.76 -10.35
C TYR A 161 -13.80 20.92 -10.94
N TYR A 162 -12.67 20.60 -11.58
CA TYR A 162 -11.83 21.51 -12.33
C TYR A 162 -12.19 21.40 -13.80
N MET A 163 -13.03 22.31 -14.30
CA MET A 163 -13.65 22.20 -15.62
C MET A 163 -12.62 22.23 -16.76
N ASP A 164 -11.62 23.12 -16.67
CA ASP A 164 -10.56 23.26 -17.68
C ASP A 164 -9.71 21.98 -17.83
N GLN A 165 -9.51 21.26 -16.72
CA GLN A 165 -8.74 20.02 -16.67
C GLN A 165 -9.61 18.78 -16.86
N LYS A 166 -10.94 18.94 -16.93
CA LYS A 166 -11.92 17.85 -16.91
C LYS A 166 -11.68 16.87 -15.76
N LYS A 167 -11.23 17.40 -14.64
CA LYS A 167 -10.76 16.62 -13.48
C LYS A 167 -11.73 16.75 -12.32
N TYR A 168 -12.16 15.62 -11.80
CA TYR A 168 -12.86 15.50 -10.54
C TYR A 168 -11.88 15.08 -9.45
N GLN A 169 -12.04 15.68 -8.28
CA GLN A 169 -11.26 15.35 -7.10
C GLN A 169 -12.21 15.21 -5.91
N PHE A 170 -12.24 14.03 -5.32
CA PHE A 170 -13.11 13.66 -4.21
C PHE A 170 -12.30 13.36 -2.96
N VAL A 171 -12.80 13.82 -1.82
CA VAL A 171 -12.13 13.73 -0.53
C VAL A 171 -13.14 13.38 0.55
N GLU A 172 -12.74 12.46 1.43
CA GLU A 172 -13.48 11.98 2.60
C GLU A 172 -14.77 11.21 2.23
N ASP A 173 -14.85 9.96 2.73
CA ASP A 173 -15.96 9.04 2.51
C ASP A 173 -16.31 8.85 1.02
N VAL A 174 -15.29 8.60 0.19
CA VAL A 174 -15.49 8.42 -1.25
C VAL A 174 -15.93 6.98 -1.54
N VAL A 175 -17.11 6.85 -2.13
CA VAL A 175 -17.65 5.56 -2.60
C VAL A 175 -18.02 5.67 -4.07
N LEU A 176 -17.41 4.86 -4.91
CA LEU A 176 -17.79 4.68 -6.31
C LEU A 176 -18.55 3.37 -6.44
N VAL A 177 -19.73 3.40 -7.05
CA VAL A 177 -20.54 2.23 -7.37
C VAL A 177 -20.76 2.18 -8.87
N SER A 178 -20.33 1.08 -9.49
CA SER A 178 -20.52 0.76 -10.91
C SER A 178 -21.25 -0.59 -11.04
N GLU A 179 -21.59 -1.00 -12.25
CA GLU A 179 -22.17 -2.34 -12.48
C GLU A 179 -21.19 -3.47 -12.10
N GLU A 180 -19.89 -3.26 -12.31
CA GLU A 180 -18.86 -4.28 -12.13
C GLU A 180 -18.19 -4.26 -10.74
N SER A 181 -18.24 -3.12 -10.03
CA SER A 181 -17.46 -2.93 -8.81
C SER A 181 -17.95 -1.82 -7.88
N THR A 182 -17.58 -1.94 -6.60
CA THR A 182 -17.69 -0.88 -5.58
C THR A 182 -16.30 -0.52 -5.05
N ILE A 183 -15.93 0.75 -5.08
CA ILE A 183 -14.64 1.25 -4.61
C ILE A 183 -14.85 2.17 -3.41
N ASN A 184 -14.12 1.92 -2.32
CA ASN A 184 -14.10 2.75 -1.12
C ASN A 184 -12.71 3.37 -0.97
N SER A 185 -12.63 4.70 -0.80
CA SER A 185 -11.37 5.42 -0.62
C SER A 185 -11.58 6.73 0.15
N ASN A 186 -10.49 7.34 0.60
CA ASN A 186 -10.51 8.69 1.14
C ASN A 186 -10.17 9.76 0.10
N TYR A 187 -9.46 9.40 -0.97
CA TYR A 187 -9.00 10.32 -2.00
C TYR A 187 -9.12 9.66 -3.36
N PHE A 188 -9.90 10.28 -4.24
CA PHE A 188 -10.14 9.77 -5.57
C PHE A 188 -10.06 10.90 -6.59
N ASP A 189 -9.16 10.78 -7.54
CA ASP A 189 -9.05 11.68 -8.69
C ASP A 189 -9.54 10.96 -9.94
N PHE A 190 -10.36 11.66 -10.74
CA PHE A 190 -10.92 11.10 -11.96
C PHE A 190 -10.88 12.11 -13.11
N TYR A 191 -10.31 11.71 -14.24
CA TYR A 191 -10.23 12.52 -15.46
C TYR A 191 -11.30 12.06 -16.44
N SER A 192 -12.24 12.94 -16.77
CA SER A 192 -13.45 12.53 -17.49
C SER A 192 -13.22 12.34 -18.99
N ASP A 193 -12.18 12.93 -19.56
CA ASP A 193 -11.79 12.80 -20.97
C ASP A 193 -10.97 11.56 -21.28
N THR A 194 -10.02 11.18 -20.42
CA THR A 194 -9.19 9.98 -20.61
C THR A 194 -9.74 8.74 -19.91
N GLY A 195 -10.68 8.90 -18.97
CA GLY A 195 -11.15 7.79 -18.14
C GLY A 195 -10.14 7.34 -17.07
N TYR A 196 -9.12 8.14 -16.79
CA TYR A 196 -8.11 7.79 -15.78
C TYR A 196 -8.64 8.00 -14.37
N ALA A 197 -8.55 6.95 -13.56
CA ALA A 197 -8.96 6.92 -12.17
C ALA A 197 -7.75 6.66 -11.26
N TYR A 198 -7.57 7.49 -10.24
CA TYR A 198 -6.49 7.38 -9.28
C TYR A 198 -7.04 7.29 -7.86
N LEU A 199 -6.55 6.30 -7.11
CA LEU A 199 -6.87 6.07 -5.71
C LEU A 199 -5.67 6.42 -4.86
N PHE A 200 -5.88 7.16 -3.77
CA PHE A 200 -4.82 7.48 -2.82
C PHE A 200 -5.25 7.22 -1.38
N GLY A 201 -4.30 6.76 -0.58
CA GLY A 201 -4.56 6.29 0.77
C GLY A 201 -5.25 4.93 0.79
N PRO A 202 -5.54 4.39 2.00
CA PRO A 202 -6.18 3.10 2.18
C PRO A 202 -7.47 3.01 1.36
N SER A 203 -7.48 2.12 0.37
CA SER A 203 -8.56 1.97 -0.59
C SER A 203 -8.92 0.50 -0.74
N THR A 204 -10.21 0.21 -0.91
CA THR A 204 -10.73 -1.14 -1.12
C THR A 204 -11.62 -1.17 -2.35
N ILE A 205 -11.29 -2.05 -3.29
CA ILE A 205 -12.07 -2.32 -4.50
C ILE A 205 -12.74 -3.68 -4.31
N THR A 206 -14.05 -3.72 -4.41
CA THR A 206 -14.85 -4.95 -4.27
C THR A 206 -15.53 -5.24 -5.61
N THR A 207 -15.38 -6.46 -6.10
CA THR A 207 -16.03 -7.02 -7.29
C THR A 207 -16.85 -8.25 -6.88
N GLU A 208 -17.59 -8.86 -7.80
CA GLU A 208 -18.26 -10.14 -7.52
C GLU A 208 -17.27 -11.26 -7.18
N GLU A 209 -16.08 -11.26 -7.79
CA GLU A 209 -15.10 -12.34 -7.66
C GLU A 209 -14.04 -12.12 -6.58
N SER A 210 -13.82 -10.86 -6.15
CA SER A 210 -12.65 -10.53 -5.32
C SER A 210 -12.76 -9.21 -4.57
N LYS A 211 -11.92 -9.09 -3.53
CA LYS A 211 -11.70 -7.86 -2.77
C LYS A 211 -10.23 -7.47 -2.82
N THR A 212 -9.93 -6.28 -3.34
CA THR A 212 -8.58 -5.75 -3.48
C THR A 212 -8.34 -4.57 -2.54
N TYR A 213 -7.23 -4.59 -1.80
CA TYR A 213 -6.75 -3.49 -0.98
C TYR A 213 -5.46 -2.89 -1.56
N CYS A 214 -5.34 -1.57 -1.53
CA CYS A 214 -4.10 -0.84 -1.85
C CYS A 214 -4.06 0.53 -1.16
N GLU A 215 -2.88 1.14 -1.04
CA GLU A 215 -2.75 2.53 -0.58
C GLU A 215 -2.51 3.53 -1.74
N LYS A 216 -2.26 3.02 -2.95
CA LYS A 216 -2.18 3.79 -4.20
C LYS A 216 -2.69 2.93 -5.35
N GLY A 217 -3.61 3.45 -6.14
CA GLY A 217 -4.19 2.73 -7.27
C GLY A 217 -4.30 3.59 -8.53
N PHE A 218 -4.20 2.96 -9.68
CA PHE A 218 -4.54 3.56 -10.97
C PHE A 218 -5.35 2.58 -11.78
N TYR A 219 -6.33 3.12 -12.50
CA TYR A 219 -7.10 2.35 -13.47
C TYR A 219 -7.39 3.19 -14.71
N ASP A 220 -7.13 2.61 -15.87
CA ASP A 220 -7.56 3.09 -17.17
C ASP A 220 -8.88 2.40 -17.53
N THR A 221 -9.98 3.14 -17.47
CA THR A 221 -11.31 2.56 -17.72
C THR A 221 -11.53 2.15 -19.18
N GLU A 222 -10.81 2.75 -20.13
CA GLU A 222 -10.96 2.45 -21.56
C GLU A 222 -10.16 1.21 -21.94
N ASN A 223 -8.88 1.16 -21.53
CA ASN A 223 -7.99 0.03 -21.83
C ASN A 223 -8.12 -1.14 -20.84
N LYS A 224 -8.85 -0.96 -19.74
CA LYS A 224 -9.06 -1.95 -18.67
C LYS A 224 -7.76 -2.50 -18.06
N ILE A 225 -6.82 -1.58 -17.82
CA ILE A 225 -5.50 -1.86 -17.24
C ILE A 225 -5.35 -1.07 -15.94
N GLY A 226 -4.71 -1.66 -14.93
CA GLY A 226 -4.45 -0.93 -13.70
C GLY A 226 -3.28 -1.44 -12.86
N TYR A 227 -3.00 -0.67 -11.81
CA TYR A 227 -1.95 -0.92 -10.83
C TYR A 227 -2.52 -0.76 -9.43
N ALA A 228 -2.13 -1.67 -8.54
CA ALA A 228 -2.31 -1.55 -7.10
C ALA A 228 -0.93 -1.54 -6.44
N LEU A 229 -0.62 -0.48 -5.69
CA LEU A 229 0.69 -0.22 -5.10
C LEU A 229 0.56 -0.01 -3.60
N LYS A 230 1.66 -0.29 -2.88
CA LYS A 230 1.82 -0.17 -1.41
C LYS A 230 0.83 -1.06 -0.66
N LYS A 231 1.35 -2.15 -0.09
CA LYS A 231 0.58 -3.19 0.62
C LYS A 231 -0.57 -3.73 -0.23
N ALA A 232 -0.31 -3.97 -1.52
CA ALA A 232 -1.34 -4.45 -2.41
C ALA A 232 -1.70 -5.89 -2.03
N ARG A 233 -3.00 -6.14 -1.89
CA ARG A 233 -3.55 -7.43 -1.49
C ARG A 233 -4.84 -7.71 -2.23
N ILE A 234 -4.99 -8.92 -2.76
CA ILE A 234 -6.22 -9.39 -3.38
C ILE A 234 -6.68 -10.64 -2.65
N ASP A 235 -7.91 -10.61 -2.14
CA ASP A 235 -8.60 -11.73 -1.53
C ASP A 235 -9.63 -12.26 -2.55
N TYR A 236 -9.41 -13.49 -3.02
CA TYR A 236 -10.41 -14.31 -3.73
C TYR A 236 -10.98 -15.35 -2.76
N ASP A 237 -11.98 -16.11 -3.21
CA ASP A 237 -12.59 -17.18 -2.40
C ASP A 237 -11.58 -18.30 -2.02
N ASP A 238 -10.70 -18.67 -2.94
CA ASP A 238 -9.77 -19.80 -2.80
C ASP A 238 -8.30 -19.38 -2.55
N ARG A 239 -7.99 -18.08 -2.62
CA ARG A 239 -6.61 -17.61 -2.53
C ARG A 239 -6.46 -16.16 -2.10
N ILE A 240 -5.33 -15.87 -1.46
CA ILE A 240 -4.90 -14.52 -1.07
C ILE A 240 -3.58 -14.21 -1.78
N ILE A 241 -3.51 -13.08 -2.47
CA ILE A 241 -2.32 -12.61 -3.19
C ILE A 241 -1.84 -11.31 -2.55
N GLU A 242 -0.59 -11.28 -2.12
CA GLU A 242 0.05 -10.12 -1.49
C GLU A 242 1.31 -9.73 -2.29
N GLY A 243 1.59 -8.42 -2.38
CA GLY A 243 2.83 -7.90 -2.98
C GLY A 243 3.00 -6.39 -2.83
N ASP A 244 4.19 -5.88 -3.10
CA ASP A 244 4.43 -4.42 -3.04
C ASP A 244 3.75 -3.68 -4.22
N SER A 245 3.66 -4.35 -5.37
CA SER A 245 3.02 -3.87 -6.60
C SER A 245 2.32 -5.00 -7.32
N LEU A 246 1.08 -4.76 -7.72
CA LEU A 246 0.28 -5.64 -8.57
C LEU A 246 -0.13 -4.88 -9.84
N PHE A 247 -0.01 -5.55 -10.97
CA PHE A 247 -0.46 -5.08 -12.28
C PHE A 247 -1.51 -6.05 -12.82
N PHE A 248 -2.53 -5.51 -13.49
CA PHE A 248 -3.60 -6.30 -14.09
C PHE A 248 -3.98 -5.74 -15.47
N ASP A 249 -4.23 -6.67 -16.40
CA ASP A 249 -4.72 -6.42 -17.75
C ASP A 249 -5.94 -7.34 -17.97
N ASN A 250 -7.14 -6.77 -17.84
CA ASN A 250 -8.39 -7.53 -17.87
C ASN A 250 -8.68 -8.08 -19.28
N ASN A 251 -8.20 -7.43 -20.33
CA ASN A 251 -8.41 -7.88 -21.71
C ASN A 251 -7.59 -9.14 -22.03
N LYS A 252 -6.51 -9.38 -21.29
CA LYS A 252 -5.63 -10.56 -21.46
C LYS A 252 -5.78 -11.60 -20.36
N SER A 253 -6.66 -11.37 -19.38
CA SER A 253 -6.77 -12.23 -18.19
C SER A 253 -5.41 -12.44 -17.50
N PHE A 254 -4.60 -11.39 -17.45
CA PHE A 254 -3.20 -11.41 -17.03
C PHE A 254 -2.97 -10.53 -15.81
N ALA A 255 -2.17 -11.03 -14.86
CA ALA A 255 -1.69 -10.25 -13.73
C ALA A 255 -0.22 -10.51 -13.47
N SER A 256 0.47 -9.53 -12.88
CA SER A 256 1.83 -9.71 -12.37
C SER A 256 2.01 -9.03 -11.03
N ALA A 257 2.89 -9.60 -10.21
CA ALA A 257 3.24 -9.11 -8.89
C ALA A 257 4.75 -8.89 -8.79
N SER A 258 5.16 -7.87 -8.05
CA SER A 258 6.57 -7.52 -7.86
C SER A 258 6.87 -7.26 -6.39
N ASN A 259 7.99 -7.84 -5.93
CA ASN A 259 8.54 -7.79 -4.57
C ASN A 259 7.60 -8.28 -3.45
N ASN A 260 8.18 -8.98 -2.46
CA ASN A 260 7.50 -9.45 -1.24
C ASN A 260 6.20 -10.21 -1.54
N ILE A 261 6.23 -11.04 -2.58
CA ILE A 261 5.05 -11.73 -3.07
C ILE A 261 4.78 -12.90 -2.15
N LYS A 262 3.51 -13.02 -1.73
CA LYS A 262 3.01 -14.18 -1.01
C LYS A 262 1.63 -14.52 -1.55
N ILE A 263 1.51 -15.74 -2.04
CA ILE A 263 0.26 -16.31 -2.54
C ILE A 263 -0.09 -17.43 -1.58
N THR A 264 -1.28 -17.36 -0.98
CA THR A 264 -1.78 -18.37 -0.04
C THR A 264 -3.01 -19.01 -0.69
N ASP A 265 -2.94 -20.30 -0.99
CA ASP A 265 -4.08 -21.11 -1.42
C ASP A 265 -4.75 -21.67 -0.16
N THR A 266 -5.98 -21.24 0.10
CA THR A 266 -6.71 -21.57 1.34
C THR A 266 -7.37 -22.95 1.28
N ILE A 267 -7.49 -23.53 0.09
CA ILE A 267 -8.06 -24.87 -0.11
C ILE A 267 -6.97 -25.92 0.09
N ASN A 268 -5.82 -25.75 -0.56
CA ASN A 268 -4.74 -26.74 -0.58
C ASN A 268 -3.68 -26.50 0.52
N ASN A 269 -3.93 -25.58 1.46
CA ASN A 269 -3.01 -25.17 2.52
C ASN A 269 -1.57 -24.93 2.02
N SER A 270 -1.43 -24.27 0.86
CA SER A 270 -0.14 -24.03 0.23
C SER A 270 0.20 -22.54 0.17
N ILE A 271 1.49 -22.22 0.31
CA ILE A 271 2.01 -20.86 0.28
C ILE A 271 3.14 -20.80 -0.73
N VAL A 272 3.04 -19.87 -1.68
CA VAL A 272 4.05 -19.62 -2.71
C VAL A 272 4.62 -18.21 -2.51
N LYS A 273 5.94 -18.09 -2.38
CA LYS A 273 6.66 -16.84 -2.12
C LYS A 273 7.72 -16.55 -3.18
N GLY A 274 8.03 -15.28 -3.37
CA GLY A 274 9.10 -14.82 -4.27
C GLY A 274 9.06 -13.31 -4.50
N HIS A 275 9.80 -12.83 -5.50
CA HIS A 275 9.89 -11.38 -5.79
C HIS A 275 9.50 -10.98 -7.22
N TYR A 276 9.08 -11.94 -8.04
CA TYR A 276 8.36 -11.67 -9.29
C TYR A 276 7.45 -12.84 -9.65
N ALA A 277 6.18 -12.57 -9.92
CA ALA A 277 5.20 -13.58 -10.31
C ALA A 277 4.31 -13.09 -11.45
N GLU A 278 3.85 -14.02 -12.28
CA GLU A 278 2.85 -13.79 -13.31
C GLU A 278 1.74 -14.84 -13.20
N VAL A 279 0.51 -14.41 -13.48
CA VAL A 279 -0.69 -15.25 -13.46
C VAL A 279 -1.41 -15.09 -14.79
N PHE A 280 -1.80 -16.22 -15.38
CA PHE A 280 -2.68 -16.28 -16.54
C PHE A 280 -3.96 -17.03 -16.14
N LYS A 281 -5.05 -16.29 -15.85
CA LYS A 281 -6.29 -16.84 -15.27
C LYS A 281 -6.89 -17.92 -16.18
N GLU A 282 -6.95 -17.68 -17.49
CA GLU A 282 -7.51 -18.65 -18.46
C GLU A 282 -6.74 -19.96 -18.57
N LYS A 283 -5.44 -19.96 -18.22
CA LYS A 283 -4.58 -21.15 -18.27
C LYS A 283 -4.43 -21.83 -16.92
N ASP A 284 -5.01 -21.26 -15.85
CA ASP A 284 -4.78 -21.64 -14.45
C ASP A 284 -3.29 -21.89 -14.17
N SER A 285 -2.46 -20.95 -14.62
CA SER A 285 -1.01 -21.04 -14.57
C SER A 285 -0.42 -19.86 -13.82
N LEU A 286 0.37 -20.19 -12.80
CA LEU A 286 1.19 -19.29 -12.02
C LEU A 286 2.65 -19.64 -12.26
N PHE A 287 3.51 -18.64 -12.46
CA PHE A 287 4.92 -18.85 -12.14
C PHE A 287 5.45 -17.75 -11.22
N ILE A 288 6.44 -18.11 -10.42
CA ILE A 288 7.12 -17.23 -9.50
C ILE A 288 8.63 -17.43 -9.60
N THR A 289 9.40 -16.35 -9.42
CA THR A 289 10.86 -16.32 -9.54
C THR A 289 11.47 -15.40 -8.48
N LYS A 290 12.81 -15.36 -8.43
CA LYS A 290 13.63 -14.56 -7.51
C LYS A 290 13.37 -14.99 -6.06
N ARG A 291 14.14 -15.97 -5.59
CA ARG A 291 13.91 -16.67 -4.31
C ARG A 291 12.53 -17.33 -4.23
N ALA A 292 12.16 -18.05 -5.30
CA ALA A 292 10.88 -18.75 -5.33
C ALA A 292 10.86 -19.87 -4.27
N LEU A 293 9.78 -19.95 -3.50
CA LEU A 293 9.59 -20.95 -2.46
C LEU A 293 8.13 -21.39 -2.46
N ALA A 294 7.88 -22.68 -2.64
CA ALA A 294 6.58 -23.30 -2.39
C ALA A 294 6.63 -23.99 -1.02
N ILE A 295 5.57 -23.83 -0.25
CA ILE A 295 5.38 -24.41 1.07
C ILE A 295 4.05 -25.15 1.03
N THR A 296 4.06 -26.45 1.29
CA THR A 296 2.85 -27.25 1.46
C THR A 296 2.80 -27.70 2.90
N VAL A 297 1.72 -27.36 3.60
CA VAL A 297 1.50 -27.80 4.99
C VAL A 297 0.92 -29.21 4.95
N GLN A 298 1.52 -30.14 5.69
CA GLN A 298 1.07 -31.54 5.80
C GLN A 298 1.09 -31.97 7.26
N GLU A 299 -0.04 -32.47 7.77
CA GLU A 299 -0.23 -32.83 9.18
C GLU A 299 0.36 -31.80 10.18
N ASN A 300 1.53 -32.11 10.77
CA ASN A 300 2.24 -31.32 11.79
C ASN A 300 3.59 -30.73 11.28
N ASP A 301 3.90 -30.89 10.00
CA ASP A 301 5.15 -30.42 9.38
C ASP A 301 4.87 -29.67 8.06
N SER A 302 5.90 -29.19 7.38
CA SER A 302 5.75 -28.54 6.08
C SER A 302 6.85 -28.98 5.12
N ILE A 303 6.47 -29.16 3.87
CA ILE A 303 7.40 -29.41 2.78
C ILE A 303 7.74 -28.07 2.14
N TYR A 304 9.03 -27.77 2.06
CA TYR A 304 9.58 -26.56 1.46
C TYR A 304 10.29 -26.92 0.16
N ILE A 305 9.86 -26.35 -0.96
CA ILE A 305 10.49 -26.52 -2.27
C ILE A 305 10.97 -25.16 -2.77
N HIS A 306 12.26 -25.02 -3.01
CA HIS A 306 12.88 -23.84 -3.56
C HIS A 306 13.48 -24.13 -4.94
N ALA A 307 13.41 -23.16 -5.85
CA ALA A 307 14.10 -23.18 -7.15
C ALA A 307 14.25 -21.76 -7.71
N ASP A 308 14.94 -21.61 -8.83
CA ASP A 308 15.05 -20.32 -9.54
C ASP A 308 13.68 -19.80 -10.02
N LYS A 309 12.84 -20.73 -10.46
CA LYS A 309 11.47 -20.57 -10.97
C LYS A 309 10.61 -21.73 -10.47
N ILE A 310 9.47 -21.40 -9.90
CA ILE A 310 8.43 -22.38 -9.57
C ILE A 310 7.22 -22.07 -10.42
N MET A 311 6.67 -23.09 -11.07
CA MET A 311 5.42 -23.03 -11.82
C MET A 311 4.38 -23.89 -11.09
N VAL A 312 3.22 -23.31 -10.83
CA VAL A 312 2.08 -23.99 -10.21
C VAL A 312 0.92 -23.98 -11.21
N THR A 313 0.37 -25.16 -11.47
CA THR A 313 -0.69 -25.39 -12.44
C THR A 313 -1.67 -26.43 -11.93
N GLY A 314 -2.85 -26.54 -12.55
CA GLY A 314 -3.83 -27.57 -12.23
C GLY A 314 -4.90 -27.05 -11.30
N LYS A 315 -6.08 -27.68 -11.36
CA LYS A 315 -7.29 -27.28 -10.61
C LYS A 315 -7.07 -27.36 -9.09
N PRO A 316 -7.94 -26.71 -8.28
CA PRO A 316 -7.98 -26.96 -6.84
C PRO A 316 -7.99 -28.46 -6.54
N GLU A 317 -7.31 -28.87 -5.46
CA GLU A 317 -7.08 -30.27 -5.01
C GLU A 317 -6.18 -31.12 -5.94
N HIS A 318 -5.82 -30.62 -7.12
CA HIS A 318 -4.96 -31.31 -8.08
C HIS A 318 -3.81 -30.40 -8.53
N ARG A 319 -3.11 -29.76 -7.60
CA ARG A 319 -2.00 -28.85 -7.93
C ARG A 319 -0.78 -29.64 -8.37
N ILE A 320 -0.12 -29.11 -9.39
CA ILE A 320 1.15 -29.60 -9.93
C ILE A 320 2.18 -28.49 -9.74
N ILE A 321 3.26 -28.81 -9.03
CA ILE A 321 4.40 -27.94 -8.80
C ILE A 321 5.56 -28.40 -9.68
N ASN A 322 6.03 -27.52 -10.55
CA ASN A 322 7.26 -27.74 -11.31
C ASN A 322 8.30 -26.68 -10.91
N ALA A 323 9.39 -27.13 -10.29
CA ALA A 323 10.47 -26.29 -9.79
C ALA A 323 11.71 -26.42 -10.70
N TYR A 324 12.14 -25.32 -11.32
CA TYR A 324 13.22 -25.22 -12.32
C TYR A 324 14.08 -23.97 -12.05
N TYR A 325 15.39 -23.95 -12.15
CA TYR A 325 16.35 -25.02 -11.94
C TYR A 325 16.85 -24.92 -10.49
N ASN A 326 17.94 -25.64 -10.17
CA ASN A 326 18.58 -25.57 -8.85
C ASN A 326 17.62 -25.93 -7.71
N ALA A 327 16.75 -26.90 -7.96
CA ALA A 327 15.67 -27.25 -7.06
C ALA A 327 16.19 -27.91 -5.78
N ARG A 328 15.70 -27.45 -4.63
CA ARG A 328 15.95 -28.03 -3.31
C ARG A 328 14.63 -28.29 -2.62
N ILE A 329 14.58 -29.37 -1.86
CA ILE A 329 13.45 -29.74 -1.01
C ILE A 329 13.94 -29.91 0.42
N PHE A 330 13.14 -29.46 1.38
CA PHE A 330 13.41 -29.62 2.81
C PHE A 330 12.13 -29.90 3.58
N LYS A 331 12.24 -30.82 4.52
CA LYS A 331 11.29 -31.24 5.55
C LYS A 331 12.15 -31.71 6.74
N THR A 332 11.61 -31.73 7.96
CA THR A 332 12.38 -32.01 9.18
C THR A 332 13.21 -33.31 9.12
N ASP A 333 12.68 -34.36 8.50
CA ASP A 333 13.25 -35.70 8.35
C ASP A 333 13.85 -35.98 6.95
N LEU A 334 13.70 -35.05 6.01
CA LEU A 334 14.00 -35.28 4.60
C LEU A 334 14.51 -34.01 3.91
N SER A 335 15.60 -34.12 3.18
CA SER A 335 16.07 -33.03 2.33
C SER A 335 16.55 -33.56 0.99
N GLY A 336 16.62 -32.71 -0.02
CA GLY A 336 17.07 -33.14 -1.34
C GLY A 336 17.48 -31.99 -2.23
N LYS A 337 18.26 -32.32 -3.26
CA LYS A 337 18.76 -31.38 -4.25
C LYS A 337 18.74 -32.03 -5.63
N ALA A 338 18.26 -31.30 -6.61
CA ALA A 338 18.17 -31.73 -8.00
C ALA A 338 18.30 -30.53 -8.95
N ASP A 339 18.35 -30.79 -10.25
CA ASP A 339 18.17 -29.75 -11.25
C ASP A 339 16.72 -29.28 -11.24
N SER A 340 15.77 -30.20 -11.16
CA SER A 340 14.34 -29.91 -11.16
C SER A 340 13.56 -30.85 -10.26
N ILE A 341 12.45 -30.34 -9.72
CA ILE A 341 11.49 -31.13 -8.95
C ILE A 341 10.11 -31.01 -9.61
N HIS A 342 9.44 -32.13 -9.79
CA HIS A 342 8.05 -32.20 -10.22
C HIS A 342 7.23 -32.89 -9.12
N SER A 343 6.25 -32.20 -8.56
CA SER A 343 5.34 -32.73 -7.55
C SER A 343 3.91 -32.68 -8.07
N ASP A 344 3.20 -33.81 -7.98
CA ASP A 344 1.80 -33.96 -8.37
C ASP A 344 1.00 -34.40 -7.14
N GLU A 345 0.16 -33.49 -6.64
CA GLU A 345 -0.63 -33.68 -5.41
C GLU A 345 -1.60 -34.86 -5.53
N LYS A 346 -2.28 -34.97 -6.67
CA LYS A 346 -3.29 -36.01 -6.92
C LYS A 346 -2.70 -37.42 -6.86
N THR A 347 -1.52 -37.59 -7.44
CA THR A 347 -0.84 -38.89 -7.48
C THR A 347 0.05 -39.14 -6.27
N GLY A 348 0.36 -38.11 -5.48
CA GLY A 348 1.32 -38.17 -4.38
C GLY A 348 2.77 -38.35 -4.85
N ILE A 349 3.08 -38.14 -6.13
CA ILE A 349 4.41 -38.41 -6.69
C ILE A 349 5.24 -37.13 -6.73
N THR A 350 6.40 -37.14 -6.06
CA THR A 350 7.45 -36.13 -6.19
C THR A 350 8.68 -36.70 -6.87
N LYS A 351 9.10 -36.11 -7.99
CA LYS A 351 10.23 -36.56 -8.82
C LYS A 351 11.37 -35.58 -8.73
N LEU A 352 12.55 -36.04 -8.30
CA LEU A 352 13.80 -35.31 -8.37
C LEU A 352 14.54 -35.73 -9.64
N ILE A 353 14.78 -34.78 -10.53
CA ILE A 353 15.24 -35.01 -11.91
C ILE A 353 16.47 -34.14 -12.17
N ASN A 354 17.50 -34.72 -12.77
CA ASN A 354 18.61 -33.95 -13.34
C ASN A 354 18.64 -34.09 -14.86
N ILE A 355 18.75 -32.96 -15.57
CA ILE A 355 18.86 -32.96 -17.03
C ILE A 355 20.32 -33.22 -17.42
N PRO A 356 20.62 -34.27 -18.21
CA PRO A 356 22.00 -34.63 -18.59
C PRO A 356 22.76 -33.53 -19.34
N ARG A 357 22.06 -32.59 -19.99
CA ARG A 357 22.63 -31.48 -20.78
C ARG A 357 23.54 -30.54 -19.97
N LEU A 358 23.38 -30.48 -18.65
CA LEU A 358 24.25 -29.68 -17.76
C LEU A 358 25.56 -30.40 -17.41
N SER A 359 25.72 -31.66 -17.82
CA SER A 359 27.02 -32.32 -17.84
C SER A 359 27.85 -31.63 -18.91
N LYS A 360 28.77 -30.75 -18.50
CA LYS A 360 29.75 -30.17 -19.44
C LYS A 360 30.32 -31.32 -20.27
N GLY A 361 30.48 -31.13 -21.58
CA GLY A 361 31.15 -32.10 -22.46
C GLY A 361 32.64 -32.35 -22.12
N ASP A 362 33.11 -31.77 -21.02
CA ASP A 362 34.36 -32.09 -20.39
C ASP A 362 34.30 -33.52 -19.83
N LYS A 363 35.20 -34.38 -20.32
CA LYS A 363 35.32 -35.80 -19.93
C LYS A 363 35.58 -36.00 -18.43
N PHE A 364 35.91 -34.92 -17.69
CA PHE A 364 36.17 -34.94 -16.25
C PHE A 364 35.05 -34.33 -15.40
N SER A 365 33.96 -33.83 -15.99
CA SER A 365 32.83 -33.31 -15.22
C SER A 365 31.97 -34.45 -14.65
N VAL A 366 31.78 -34.46 -13.33
CA VAL A 366 30.89 -35.40 -12.64
C VAL A 366 29.46 -35.14 -13.10
N VAL A 367 28.77 -36.16 -13.59
CA VAL A 367 27.34 -36.08 -13.95
C VAL A 367 26.58 -35.78 -12.65
N ARG A 368 26.03 -34.57 -12.55
CA ARG A 368 25.22 -34.20 -11.38
C ARG A 368 24.02 -35.14 -11.30
N LYS A 369 23.88 -35.86 -10.20
CA LYS A 369 22.72 -36.71 -9.88
C LYS A 369 21.79 -36.02 -8.89
N PRO A 370 20.47 -36.28 -8.97
CA PRO A 370 19.57 -35.98 -7.86
C PRO A 370 20.08 -36.70 -6.61
N ILE A 371 19.95 -36.01 -5.49
CA ILE A 371 20.41 -36.48 -4.19
C ILE A 371 19.32 -36.20 -3.16
N LEU A 372 19.16 -37.15 -2.25
CA LEU A 372 18.17 -37.10 -1.18
C LEU A 372 18.81 -37.61 0.10
N TRP A 373 18.56 -36.92 1.21
CA TRP A 373 19.01 -37.31 2.53
C TRP A 373 17.80 -37.55 3.43
N ASN A 374 17.75 -38.69 4.08
CA ASN A 374 16.82 -39.00 5.16
C ASN A 374 17.64 -39.43 6.38
N LEU A 375 17.52 -38.68 7.48
CA LEU A 375 18.37 -38.85 8.66
C LEU A 375 19.87 -38.88 8.27
N GLU A 376 20.63 -39.92 8.60
CA GLU A 376 22.07 -40.02 8.26
C GLU A 376 22.35 -40.70 6.90
N ASN A 377 21.30 -41.05 6.15
CA ASN A 377 21.40 -41.80 4.91
C ASN A 377 21.30 -40.88 3.69
N GLN A 378 22.32 -40.91 2.84
CA GLN A 378 22.36 -40.24 1.55
C GLN A 378 22.03 -41.21 0.42
N MET A 379 21.11 -40.83 -0.47
CA MET A 379 20.66 -41.64 -1.60
C MET A 379 20.80 -40.85 -2.91
N THR A 380 21.36 -41.49 -3.93
CA THR A 380 21.53 -40.92 -5.27
C THR A 380 21.17 -41.93 -6.36
N GLY A 381 20.80 -41.43 -7.53
CA GLY A 381 20.54 -42.21 -8.74
C GLY A 381 20.32 -41.30 -9.94
N ASP A 382 19.91 -41.83 -11.08
CA ASP A 382 19.66 -40.99 -12.26
C ASP A 382 18.32 -40.23 -12.15
N THR A 383 17.34 -40.82 -11.46
CA THR A 383 16.06 -40.18 -11.09
C THR A 383 15.57 -40.77 -9.77
N ILE A 384 15.00 -39.92 -8.92
CA ILE A 384 14.42 -40.34 -7.64
C ILE A 384 12.95 -39.98 -7.62
N HIS A 385 12.08 -40.93 -7.29
CA HIS A 385 10.67 -40.68 -6.99
C HIS A 385 10.42 -40.90 -5.51
N LEU A 386 9.77 -39.94 -4.87
CA LEU A 386 9.10 -40.09 -3.59
C LEU A 386 7.61 -40.28 -3.87
N ILE A 387 7.02 -41.26 -3.21
CA ILE A 387 5.60 -41.59 -3.32
C ILE A 387 5.01 -41.38 -1.94
N SER A 388 4.07 -40.45 -1.84
CA SER A 388 3.26 -40.20 -0.66
C SER A 388 1.85 -40.72 -0.87
N ASN A 389 1.21 -41.13 0.22
CA ASN A 389 -0.21 -41.45 0.20
C ASN A 389 -1.01 -40.14 0.25
N PRO A 390 -1.84 -39.81 -0.76
CA PRO A 390 -2.60 -38.56 -0.78
C PRO A 390 -3.65 -38.43 0.33
N GLU A 391 -4.10 -39.54 0.93
CA GLU A 391 -5.10 -39.54 2.00
C GLU A 391 -4.46 -39.36 3.39
N SER A 392 -3.35 -40.06 3.65
CA SER A 392 -2.66 -39.96 4.95
C SER A 392 -1.55 -38.93 4.97
N GLU A 393 -1.18 -38.34 3.83
CA GLU A 393 -0.05 -37.42 3.64
C GLU A 393 1.33 -37.98 4.03
N LYS A 394 1.41 -39.27 4.37
CA LYS A 394 2.66 -39.96 4.74
C LYS A 394 3.44 -40.41 3.52
N ILE A 395 4.75 -40.46 3.67
CA ILE A 395 5.65 -41.04 2.66
C ILE A 395 5.48 -42.56 2.73
N ASP A 396 5.14 -43.17 1.60
CA ASP A 396 5.01 -44.63 1.47
C ASP A 396 6.35 -45.23 1.01
N SER A 397 6.88 -44.71 -0.11
CA SER A 397 8.03 -45.32 -0.76
C SER A 397 8.94 -44.33 -1.50
N LEU A 398 10.21 -44.74 -1.61
CA LEU A 398 11.26 -44.08 -2.38
C LEU A 398 11.71 -45.02 -3.49
N LEU A 399 11.65 -44.58 -4.75
CA LEU A 399 12.16 -45.34 -5.89
C LEU A 399 13.34 -44.60 -6.51
N VAL A 400 14.48 -45.27 -6.60
CA VAL A 400 15.67 -44.74 -7.26
C VAL A 400 15.95 -45.56 -8.52
N PHE A 401 15.97 -44.87 -9.66
CA PHE A 401 16.13 -45.46 -10.97
C PHE A 401 17.55 -45.27 -11.48
N GLU A 402 18.19 -46.40 -11.84
CA GLU A 402 19.52 -46.48 -12.44
C GLU A 402 20.63 -45.90 -11.55
N ASN A 403 21.78 -46.59 -11.51
CA ASN A 403 22.94 -46.20 -10.72
C ASN A 403 22.62 -45.81 -9.26
N ALA A 404 21.70 -46.54 -8.63
CA ALA A 404 21.25 -46.31 -7.27
C ALA A 404 22.40 -46.52 -6.29
N PHE A 405 22.55 -45.58 -5.36
CA PHE A 405 23.62 -45.60 -4.37
C PHE A 405 23.10 -45.08 -3.03
N VAL A 406 23.38 -45.82 -1.95
CA VAL A 406 23.14 -45.43 -0.56
C VAL A 406 24.48 -45.29 0.15
N ILE A 407 24.67 -44.20 0.86
CA ILE A 407 25.85 -43.95 1.70
C ILE A 407 25.37 -43.52 3.08
N SER A 408 25.92 -44.12 4.12
CA SER A 408 25.83 -43.62 5.49
C SER A 408 27.21 -43.58 6.13
N LYS A 409 27.49 -42.53 6.90
CA LYS A 409 28.78 -42.37 7.57
C LYS A 409 28.81 -43.20 8.85
N ASP A 410 29.88 -43.98 9.04
CA ASP A 410 30.15 -44.60 10.35
C ASP A 410 30.65 -43.52 11.30
N THR A 411 29.82 -43.14 12.28
CA THR A 411 30.10 -42.07 13.25
C THR A 411 31.27 -42.38 14.17
N LEU A 412 31.62 -43.66 14.34
CA LEU A 412 32.72 -44.12 15.17
C LEU A 412 34.02 -44.31 14.38
N SER A 413 33.99 -44.15 13.06
CA SER A 413 35.18 -44.15 12.20
C SER A 413 35.54 -42.74 11.75
N GLN A 414 36.84 -42.44 11.67
CA GLN A 414 37.29 -41.12 11.22
C GLN A 414 36.88 -40.83 9.76
N ASN A 415 36.89 -41.87 8.90
CA ASN A 415 36.62 -41.78 7.45
C ASN A 415 35.92 -43.05 6.92
N GLY A 416 35.10 -43.72 7.74
CA GLY A 416 34.37 -44.93 7.37
C GLY A 416 32.98 -44.62 6.83
N TYR A 417 32.59 -45.32 5.76
CA TYR A 417 31.30 -45.16 5.12
C TYR A 417 30.72 -46.52 4.76
N ASN A 418 29.50 -46.77 5.23
CA ASN A 418 28.67 -47.87 4.74
C ASN A 418 28.12 -47.46 3.37
N GLN A 419 28.28 -48.34 2.39
CA GLN A 419 28.05 -48.04 0.98
C GLN A 419 27.35 -49.21 0.33
N ILE A 420 26.26 -48.94 -0.38
CA ILE A 420 25.56 -49.95 -1.17
C ILE A 420 25.20 -49.34 -2.51
N ASN A 421 25.58 -50.01 -3.60
CA ASN A 421 25.20 -49.61 -4.94
C ASN A 421 24.48 -50.76 -5.67
N GLY A 422 23.71 -50.40 -6.69
CA GLY A 422 23.03 -51.36 -7.57
C GLY A 422 22.33 -50.65 -8.72
N LYS A 423 21.53 -51.40 -9.49
CA LYS A 423 20.79 -50.81 -10.61
C LYS A 423 19.57 -50.02 -10.15
N ARG A 424 18.83 -50.53 -9.16
CA ARG A 424 17.61 -49.89 -8.64
C ARG A 424 17.55 -50.01 -7.13
N LEU A 425 16.91 -49.04 -6.49
CA LEU A 425 16.60 -49.07 -5.07
C LEU A 425 15.11 -48.82 -4.85
N VAL A 426 14.52 -49.58 -3.92
CA VAL A 426 13.21 -49.35 -3.35
C VAL A 426 13.38 -49.15 -1.85
N GLY A 427 13.02 -47.97 -1.34
CA GLY A 427 12.94 -47.66 0.07
C GLY A 427 11.48 -47.68 0.53
N LEU A 428 11.18 -48.28 1.66
CA LEU A 428 9.87 -48.27 2.30
C LEU A 428 9.97 -47.51 3.63
N PHE A 429 8.97 -46.69 3.92
CA PHE A 429 8.92 -45.89 5.14
C PHE A 429 7.94 -46.48 6.15
N ASN A 430 8.18 -46.23 7.43
CA ASN A 430 7.26 -46.58 8.51
C ASN A 430 6.22 -45.47 8.75
N ASP A 431 5.31 -45.72 9.69
CA ASP A 431 4.25 -44.76 10.08
C ASP A 431 4.76 -43.43 10.64
N LYS A 432 6.06 -43.33 10.99
CA LYS A 432 6.73 -42.12 11.46
C LYS A 432 7.50 -41.38 10.34
N ASN A 433 7.33 -41.79 9.06
CA ASN A 433 8.10 -41.29 7.91
C ASN A 433 9.62 -41.53 8.00
N GLU A 434 10.05 -42.54 8.75
CA GLU A 434 11.43 -42.98 8.82
C GLU A 434 11.64 -44.15 7.85
N LEU A 435 12.78 -44.17 7.15
CA LEU A 435 13.14 -45.26 6.26
C LEU A 435 13.27 -46.57 7.04
N ASN A 436 12.42 -47.55 6.74
CA ASN A 436 12.34 -48.84 7.44
C ASN A 436 13.04 -49.97 6.68
N LYS A 437 12.90 -49.99 5.35
CA LYS A 437 13.49 -51.04 4.51
C LYS A 437 14.07 -50.47 3.24
N VAL A 438 15.23 -50.98 2.83
CA VAL A 438 15.86 -50.64 1.56
C VAL A 438 16.22 -51.92 0.80
N ASP A 439 15.63 -52.09 -0.38
CA ASP A 439 15.93 -53.17 -1.32
C ASP A 439 16.72 -52.62 -2.51
N VAL A 440 17.99 -53.03 -2.64
CA VAL A 440 18.85 -52.70 -3.77
C VAL A 440 18.97 -53.91 -4.69
N THR A 441 18.57 -53.76 -5.96
CA THR A 441 18.43 -54.87 -6.90
C THR A 441 19.34 -54.75 -8.12
N LYS A 442 19.78 -55.92 -8.61
CA LYS A 442 20.65 -56.16 -9.76
C LYS A 442 22.08 -55.63 -9.59
N ASN A 443 23.04 -56.56 -9.59
CA ASN A 443 24.48 -56.31 -9.48
C ASN A 443 24.83 -55.46 -8.25
N ALA A 444 24.22 -55.82 -7.10
CA ALA A 444 24.42 -55.08 -5.88
C ALA A 444 25.84 -55.28 -5.34
N GLN A 445 26.49 -54.21 -4.91
CA GLN A 445 27.77 -54.28 -4.20
C GLN A 445 27.65 -53.50 -2.89
N SER A 446 28.37 -53.96 -1.87
CA SER A 446 28.40 -53.31 -0.57
C SER A 446 29.81 -53.20 0.00
N ILE A 447 30.00 -52.17 0.81
CA ILE A 447 31.07 -52.06 1.81
C ILE A 447 30.39 -51.70 3.12
N PHE A 448 30.62 -52.50 4.17
CA PHE A 448 29.99 -52.32 5.47
C PHE A 448 31.01 -52.42 6.60
N TYR A 449 30.98 -51.47 7.54
CA TYR A 449 31.83 -51.44 8.72
C TYR A 449 31.13 -52.24 9.83
N ALA A 450 31.48 -53.52 9.97
CA ALA A 450 30.83 -54.43 10.90
C ALA A 450 31.36 -54.22 12.34
N ARG A 451 30.46 -53.95 13.28
CA ARG A 451 30.76 -53.75 14.71
C ARG A 451 30.09 -54.82 15.56
N ASN A 452 30.65 -55.09 16.74
CA ASN A 452 30.05 -55.99 17.73
C ASN A 452 29.09 -55.24 18.66
N ASP A 453 28.46 -55.96 19.59
CA ASP A 453 27.52 -55.40 20.58
C ASP A 453 28.12 -54.29 21.48
N LYS A 454 29.46 -54.22 21.57
CA LYS A 454 30.19 -53.17 22.30
C LYS A 454 30.60 -52.00 21.40
N GLN A 455 30.11 -51.96 20.16
CA GLN A 455 30.46 -50.97 19.13
C GLN A 455 31.94 -51.01 18.70
N GLU A 456 32.65 -52.12 18.96
CA GLU A 456 34.03 -52.32 18.51
C GLU A 456 34.04 -52.82 17.05
N LEU A 457 34.91 -52.25 16.21
CA LEU A 457 35.03 -52.65 14.80
C LEU A 457 35.59 -54.08 14.68
N ILE A 458 34.78 -54.99 14.14
CA ILE A 458 35.16 -56.37 13.85
C ILE A 458 35.93 -56.43 12.53
N GLY A 459 35.51 -55.65 11.54
CA GLY A 459 36.13 -55.58 10.23
C GLY A 459 35.28 -54.84 9.20
N ILE A 460 35.80 -54.76 7.99
CA ILE A 460 35.14 -54.15 6.83
C ILE A 460 34.70 -55.29 5.91
N ASP A 461 33.38 -55.52 5.82
CA ASP A 461 32.76 -56.48 4.89
C ASP A 461 32.64 -55.82 3.51
N LYS A 462 33.14 -56.49 2.48
CA LYS A 462 32.95 -56.10 1.08
C LYS A 462 32.37 -57.26 0.31
N SER A 463 31.25 -57.02 -0.39
CA SER A 463 30.54 -58.10 -1.06
C SER A 463 29.86 -57.69 -2.37
N LYS A 464 29.53 -58.70 -3.17
CA LYS A 464 28.77 -58.60 -4.42
C LYS A 464 27.66 -59.64 -4.42
N SER A 465 26.46 -59.23 -4.78
CA SER A 465 25.28 -60.10 -4.81
C SER A 465 24.30 -59.71 -5.92
N GLY A 466 23.32 -60.57 -6.18
CA GLY A 466 22.21 -60.24 -7.08
C GLY A 466 21.36 -59.08 -6.54
N SER A 467 21.08 -59.10 -5.24
CA SER A 467 20.39 -58.03 -4.52
C SER A 467 20.78 -57.98 -3.04
N ILE A 468 20.49 -56.85 -2.39
CA ILE A 468 20.71 -56.59 -0.97
C ILE A 468 19.42 -56.01 -0.39
N SER A 469 19.00 -56.50 0.77
CA SER A 469 17.93 -55.94 1.59
C SER A 469 18.50 -55.47 2.92
N ILE A 470 18.10 -54.28 3.34
CA ILE A 470 18.46 -53.70 4.64
C ILE A 470 17.18 -53.38 5.38
N LEU A 471 17.12 -53.76 6.66
CA LEU A 471 16.10 -53.28 7.59
C LEU A 471 16.72 -52.30 8.55
N PHE A 472 16.00 -51.22 8.83
CA PHE A 472 16.39 -50.16 9.74
C PHE A 472 15.44 -50.12 10.94
N THR A 473 16.03 -49.96 12.12
CA THR A 473 15.31 -49.77 13.39
C THR A 473 15.90 -48.52 14.07
N ASP A 474 15.05 -47.53 14.34
CA ASP A 474 15.44 -46.22 14.91
C ASP A 474 16.55 -45.48 14.12
N GLY A 475 16.60 -45.68 12.80
CA GLY A 475 17.57 -45.06 11.90
C GLY A 475 18.89 -45.83 11.74
N ASP A 476 19.14 -46.81 12.60
CA ASP A 476 20.30 -47.71 12.53
C ASP A 476 19.97 -48.98 11.73
N ILE A 477 21.00 -49.62 11.20
CA ILE A 477 20.85 -50.87 10.43
C ILE A 477 20.69 -52.04 11.39
N ASP A 478 19.53 -52.70 11.32
CA ASP A 478 19.15 -53.84 12.17
C ASP A 478 19.44 -55.17 11.46
N GLU A 479 19.00 -55.31 10.21
CA GLU A 479 19.26 -56.51 9.40
C GLU A 479 19.91 -56.14 8.06
N TYR A 480 20.92 -56.92 7.68
CA TYR A 480 21.60 -56.81 6.38
C TYR A 480 21.63 -58.19 5.70
N THR A 481 20.82 -58.34 4.64
CA THR A 481 20.61 -59.62 3.95
C THR A 481 21.00 -59.55 2.48
N ARG A 482 21.81 -60.53 2.04
CA ARG A 482 22.33 -60.65 0.67
C ARG A 482 21.67 -61.81 -0.04
N PHE A 483 21.15 -61.58 -1.24
CA PHE A 483 20.54 -62.64 -2.06
C PHE A 483 21.36 -62.93 -3.30
N ASN A 484 21.52 -64.21 -3.64
CA ASN A 484 22.36 -64.68 -4.75
C ASN A 484 23.77 -64.10 -4.65
N GLN A 485 24.42 -64.30 -3.50
CA GLN A 485 25.77 -63.82 -3.24
C GLN A 485 26.76 -64.48 -4.21
N ILE A 486 27.62 -63.65 -4.79
CA ILE A 486 28.65 -64.06 -5.75
C ILE A 486 30.02 -64.01 -5.08
N ASP A 487 30.27 -62.98 -4.27
CA ASP A 487 31.55 -62.70 -3.62
C ASP A 487 31.30 -61.97 -2.29
N GLY A 488 32.13 -62.20 -1.27
CA GLY A 488 32.01 -61.57 0.04
C GLY A 488 33.17 -61.93 0.97
N ASN A 489 33.88 -60.91 1.44
CA ASN A 489 35.03 -61.07 2.33
C ASN A 489 34.98 -60.04 3.47
N LEU A 490 35.28 -60.49 4.69
CA LEU A 490 35.44 -59.64 5.87
C LEU A 490 36.93 -59.41 6.13
N PHE A 491 37.37 -58.16 6.08
CA PHE A 491 38.77 -57.80 6.29
C PHE A 491 38.94 -57.10 7.65
N PRO A 492 39.97 -57.43 8.44
CA PRO A 492 40.43 -56.53 9.50
C PRO A 492 40.78 -55.17 8.90
N GLU A 493 40.50 -54.07 9.61
CA GLU A 493 40.72 -52.69 9.11
C GLU A 493 42.14 -52.49 8.56
N SER A 494 43.16 -53.01 9.25
CA SER A 494 44.58 -52.92 8.84
C SER A 494 44.94 -53.66 7.56
N LYS A 495 44.09 -54.58 7.08
CA LYS A 495 44.29 -55.36 5.86
C LYS A 495 43.38 -54.93 4.71
N PHE A 496 42.43 -54.02 4.95
CA PHE A 496 41.52 -53.57 3.91
C PHE A 496 42.26 -52.64 2.93
N PRO A 497 42.24 -52.90 1.61
CA PRO A 497 42.98 -52.09 0.66
C PRO A 497 42.44 -50.65 0.58
N GLU A 498 43.25 -49.64 0.88
CA GLU A 498 42.84 -48.23 0.84
C GLU A 498 42.25 -47.79 -0.51
N LYS A 499 42.75 -48.34 -1.63
CA LYS A 499 42.23 -48.06 -2.98
C LYS A 499 40.82 -48.61 -3.23
N GLU A 500 40.34 -49.49 -2.37
CA GLU A 500 39.05 -50.18 -2.49
C GLU A 500 38.01 -49.71 -1.48
N LYS A 501 38.34 -48.68 -0.69
CA LYS A 501 37.52 -48.11 0.39
C LYS A 501 36.20 -47.54 -0.10
N PHE A 502 36.13 -47.17 -1.37
CA PHE A 502 34.95 -46.60 -1.99
C PHE A 502 34.51 -47.42 -3.19
N LEU A 503 33.22 -47.74 -3.26
CA LEU A 503 32.63 -48.35 -4.44
C LEU A 503 32.64 -47.35 -5.60
N LYS A 504 32.68 -47.88 -6.84
CA LYS A 504 32.58 -47.03 -8.03
C LYS A 504 31.27 -46.24 -8.01
N GLY A 505 31.38 -44.92 -8.13
CA GLY A 505 30.25 -44.01 -8.06
C GLY A 505 29.97 -43.42 -6.67
N PHE A 506 30.82 -43.72 -5.67
CA PHE A 506 30.79 -43.06 -4.37
C PHE A 506 30.95 -41.54 -4.53
N ASP A 507 30.06 -40.80 -3.90
CA ASP A 507 29.98 -39.34 -3.95
C ASP A 507 29.28 -38.85 -2.68
N TRP A 508 30.03 -38.49 -1.63
CA TRP A 508 29.48 -38.01 -0.36
C TRP A 508 29.35 -36.48 -0.37
N ARG A 509 28.14 -35.95 -0.20
CA ARG A 509 27.79 -34.54 -0.45
C ARG A 509 27.05 -33.88 0.72
N ASP A 510 27.38 -34.26 1.96
CA ASP A 510 26.73 -33.70 3.16
C ASP A 510 26.92 -32.18 3.32
N ASP A 511 27.94 -31.60 2.68
CA ASP A 511 28.17 -30.15 2.63
C ASP A 511 27.11 -29.38 1.81
N GLU A 512 26.42 -30.08 0.90
CA GLU A 512 25.32 -29.55 0.09
C GLU A 512 23.94 -29.73 0.73
N ARG A 513 23.86 -30.49 1.83
CA ARG A 513 22.61 -30.88 2.48
C ARG A 513 21.89 -29.67 3.10
N PRO A 514 20.65 -29.37 2.69
CA PRO A 514 19.82 -28.40 3.39
C PRO A 514 19.44 -28.91 4.79
N ARG A 515 19.74 -28.15 5.84
CA ARG A 515 19.39 -28.48 7.23
C ARG A 515 18.35 -27.53 7.82
N SER A 516 18.05 -26.44 7.12
CA SER A 516 16.95 -25.53 7.43
C SER A 516 16.33 -24.93 6.16
N VAL A 517 15.25 -24.16 6.34
CA VAL A 517 14.62 -23.41 5.25
C VAL A 517 15.57 -22.36 4.66
N GLU A 518 16.43 -21.76 5.48
CA GLU A 518 17.42 -20.77 5.06
C GLU A 518 18.47 -21.39 4.11
N ASP A 519 18.87 -22.64 4.37
CA ASP A 519 19.85 -23.34 3.54
C ASP A 519 19.37 -23.58 2.10
N LEU A 520 18.05 -23.57 1.87
CA LEU A 520 17.48 -23.67 0.52
C LEU A 520 18.00 -22.57 -0.41
N PHE A 521 18.36 -21.41 0.14
CA PHE A 521 18.78 -20.22 -0.60
C PHE A 521 20.31 -19.98 -0.55
N LYS A 522 21.09 -20.91 0.01
CA LYS A 522 22.54 -20.71 0.26
C LYS A 522 23.33 -20.42 -1.03
N ASP A 523 22.92 -21.03 -2.14
CA ASP A 523 23.57 -20.89 -3.45
C ASP A 523 22.92 -19.79 -4.33
N ASP A 524 21.93 -19.04 -3.81
CA ASP A 524 21.23 -18.03 -4.58
C ASP A 524 22.09 -16.78 -4.80
N PRO A 525 21.97 -16.13 -5.98
CA PRO A 525 22.58 -14.83 -6.18
C PRO A 525 21.99 -13.79 -5.21
N PRO A 526 22.77 -12.75 -4.86
CA PRO A 526 22.26 -11.66 -4.02
C PRO A 526 20.96 -11.07 -4.57
N LEU A 527 19.92 -11.01 -3.73
CA LEU A 527 18.62 -10.48 -4.11
C LEU A 527 18.70 -8.95 -4.29
N LYS A 528 18.37 -8.49 -5.50
CA LYS A 528 18.13 -7.07 -5.80
C LYS A 528 16.66 -6.88 -6.12
N LEU A 529 15.95 -6.19 -5.22
CA LEU A 529 14.55 -5.85 -5.43
C LEU A 529 14.40 -4.88 -6.59
N ALA A 530 13.33 -5.06 -7.38
CA ALA A 530 13.02 -4.11 -8.44
C ALA A 530 12.60 -2.78 -7.81
N VAL A 531 13.12 -1.67 -8.35
CA VAL A 531 12.63 -0.34 -7.97
C VAL A 531 11.24 -0.18 -8.59
N ILE A 532 10.22 -0.18 -7.73
CA ILE A 532 8.84 0.03 -8.15
C ILE A 532 8.70 1.50 -8.52
N LYS A 533 8.61 1.79 -9.82
CA LYS A 533 8.22 3.11 -10.31
C LYS A 533 6.73 3.26 -10.02
N GLY A 534 6.39 4.17 -9.12
CA GLY A 534 5.03 4.36 -8.64
C GLY A 534 4.31 5.50 -9.32
N LEU A 535 3.01 5.57 -9.01
CA LEU A 535 2.19 6.76 -9.20
C LEU A 535 2.73 7.91 -8.36
N GLU A 536 2.59 9.14 -8.86
CA GLU A 536 2.91 10.35 -8.10
C GLU A 536 2.14 10.39 -6.76
N ASP A 537 2.61 11.18 -5.82
CA ASP A 537 1.89 11.37 -4.56
C ASP A 537 0.61 12.19 -4.79
N TYR A 538 -0.37 11.97 -3.92
CA TYR A 538 -1.60 12.74 -3.94
C TYR A 538 -1.29 14.23 -3.79
N ILE A 539 -1.83 15.03 -4.70
CA ILE A 539 -1.79 16.49 -4.63
C ILE A 539 -3.11 16.94 -3.98
N PRO A 540 -3.08 17.49 -2.75
CA PRO A 540 -4.27 18.00 -2.09
C PRO A 540 -5.04 19.00 -2.94
N GLN A 541 -6.36 19.08 -2.72
CA GLN A 541 -7.16 20.10 -3.38
C GLN A 541 -6.64 21.50 -3.04
N ASP A 542 -6.91 22.45 -3.93
CA ASP A 542 -6.86 23.87 -3.58
C ASP A 542 -7.72 24.11 -2.32
N ASP A 543 -7.29 25.06 -1.47
CA ASP A 543 -8.06 25.51 -0.32
C ASP A 543 -9.52 25.78 -0.71
N PHE A 544 -10.47 25.43 0.18
CA PHE A 544 -11.90 25.58 -0.11
C PHE A 544 -12.24 26.98 -0.63
N PHE A 545 -11.65 28.01 -0.01
CA PHE A 545 -11.51 29.34 -0.60
C PHE A 545 -10.02 29.68 -0.65
N ASP A 546 -9.45 29.61 -1.85
CA ASP A 546 -8.05 29.93 -2.07
C ASP A 546 -7.74 31.42 -1.89
N GLN A 547 -6.45 31.77 -1.86
CA GLN A 547 -5.99 33.14 -1.68
C GLN A 547 -6.55 34.10 -2.74
N SER A 548 -6.57 33.69 -4.02
CA SER A 548 -7.09 34.52 -5.10
C SER A 548 -8.57 34.84 -4.89
N LEU A 549 -9.38 33.84 -4.53
CA LEU A 549 -10.79 34.04 -4.23
C LEU A 549 -10.99 34.90 -2.98
N ASN A 550 -10.19 34.69 -1.93
CA ASN A 550 -10.24 35.52 -0.72
C ASN A 550 -9.87 36.98 -1.02
N ASP A 551 -8.88 37.22 -1.87
CA ASP A 551 -8.50 38.57 -2.30
C ASP A 551 -9.64 39.26 -3.06
N ARG A 552 -10.30 38.54 -3.98
CA ARG A 552 -11.50 39.06 -4.68
C ARG A 552 -12.63 39.35 -3.68
N ILE A 553 -12.87 38.46 -2.71
CA ILE A 553 -13.88 38.63 -1.66
C ILE A 553 -13.57 39.87 -0.80
N ASN A 554 -12.32 40.05 -0.37
CA ASN A 554 -11.90 41.20 0.41
C ASN A 554 -12.04 42.51 -0.39
N ALA A 555 -11.72 42.47 -1.68
CA ALA A 555 -11.85 43.61 -2.58
C ALA A 555 -13.32 44.01 -2.83
N SER A 556 -14.28 43.09 -2.72
CA SER A 556 -15.71 43.37 -2.98
C SER A 556 -16.40 44.19 -1.89
N LYS A 557 -15.75 44.40 -0.73
CA LYS A 557 -16.24 45.19 0.43
C LYS A 557 -17.60 44.75 0.99
N ARG A 558 -18.19 43.65 0.52
CA ARG A 558 -19.45 43.08 0.98
C ARG A 558 -19.20 41.89 1.90
N ILE A 559 -19.89 41.85 3.04
CA ILE A 559 -19.94 40.67 3.90
C ILE A 559 -20.90 39.68 3.22
N TYR A 560 -20.35 38.68 2.53
CA TYR A 560 -21.16 37.57 2.04
C TYR A 560 -21.87 36.90 3.22
N LYS A 561 -23.16 36.52 3.07
CA LYS A 561 -23.82 35.60 4.00
C LYS A 561 -23.33 34.15 3.82
N ILE A 562 -22.20 33.95 3.13
CA ILE A 562 -21.37 32.77 3.33
C ILE A 562 -20.82 32.89 4.75
N ASN A 563 -21.59 32.42 5.72
CA ASN A 563 -21.02 31.95 6.96
C ASN A 563 -20.41 30.59 6.58
N PRO A 564 -19.09 30.47 6.27
CA PRO A 564 -18.47 29.24 6.73
C PRO A 564 -18.81 29.22 8.22
N LYS A 565 -19.38 28.13 8.74
CA LYS A 565 -19.38 27.97 10.20
C LYS A 565 -17.90 28.07 10.59
N LYS A 566 -17.44 29.28 10.95
CA LYS A 566 -16.19 29.50 11.65
C LYS A 566 -16.46 28.75 12.93
N GLN A 567 -16.02 27.49 13.00
CA GLN A 567 -15.98 26.80 14.27
C GLN A 567 -15.17 27.73 15.18
N LYS A 568 -15.88 28.33 16.13
CA LYS A 568 -15.31 29.32 17.01
C LYS A 568 -14.18 28.62 17.76
N SER A 569 -12.96 29.14 17.65
CA SER A 569 -11.84 28.63 18.42
C SER A 569 -12.21 28.65 19.90
N LEU A 570 -11.94 27.55 20.58
CA LEU A 570 -12.00 27.44 22.04
C LEU A 570 -10.89 28.25 22.70
N LEU A 571 -9.81 28.56 21.96
CA LEU A 571 -8.75 29.44 22.43
C LEU A 571 -9.22 30.89 22.42
N LEU A 572 -8.93 31.58 23.52
CA LEU A 572 -9.08 33.01 23.69
C LEU A 572 -7.81 33.71 23.19
N TYR A 573 -7.97 34.85 22.54
CA TYR A 573 -6.84 35.66 22.07
C TYR A 573 -5.86 34.86 21.19
N PRO A 574 -6.33 34.22 20.10
CA PRO A 574 -5.55 33.30 19.27
C PRO A 574 -4.37 33.94 18.52
N ASN A 575 -4.37 35.28 18.44
CA ASN A 575 -3.33 36.09 17.79
C ASN A 575 -2.63 37.05 18.77
N ASP A 576 -2.88 36.94 20.09
CA ASP A 576 -2.25 37.78 21.11
C ASP A 576 -1.64 36.87 22.17
N PHE A 577 -0.47 36.32 21.86
CA PHE A 577 0.25 35.37 22.70
C PHE A 577 0.82 36.04 23.97
N ASP A 578 0.89 37.38 24.01
CA ASP A 578 1.24 38.11 25.21
C ASP A 578 0.06 38.25 26.20
N ASN A 579 -1.15 37.85 25.82
CA ASN A 579 -2.30 37.90 26.72
C ASN A 579 -2.10 37.02 27.97
N LEU A 580 -2.64 37.43 29.12
CA LEU A 580 -2.55 36.69 30.40
C LEU A 580 -3.21 35.30 30.36
N LYS A 581 -4.07 35.02 29.37
CA LYS A 581 -4.61 33.67 29.15
C LYS A 581 -3.56 32.69 28.63
N TRP A 582 -2.50 33.19 27.99
CA TRP A 582 -1.34 32.40 27.61
C TRP A 582 -0.34 32.37 28.76
N ILE A 583 -0.19 31.20 29.38
CA ILE A 583 0.79 30.97 30.45
C ILE A 583 2.15 30.79 29.80
N LYS A 584 3.09 31.65 30.16
CA LYS A 584 4.45 31.72 29.63
C LYS A 584 5.41 31.26 30.72
N ASN A 585 6.33 30.36 30.40
CA ASN A 585 7.36 29.93 31.32
C ASN A 585 8.72 29.93 30.62
N ASN A 586 9.70 30.59 31.23
CA ASN A 586 11.03 30.82 30.65
C ASN A 586 11.01 31.48 29.27
N ILE A 587 9.94 32.20 28.91
CA ILE A 587 9.78 32.87 27.62
C ILE A 587 9.16 34.25 27.81
N THR A 588 9.41 35.14 26.84
CA THR A 588 8.74 36.42 26.67
C THR A 588 8.12 36.49 25.27
N VAL A 589 7.07 37.30 25.12
CA VAL A 589 6.37 37.51 23.84
C VAL A 589 6.51 38.98 23.45
N ILE A 590 6.94 39.21 22.21
CA ILE A 590 7.03 40.54 21.62
C ILE A 590 5.98 40.63 20.52
N LYS A 591 5.03 41.55 20.67
CA LYS A 591 3.83 41.60 19.83
C LYS A 591 4.09 42.20 18.45
N ASN A 592 3.31 41.78 17.46
CA ASN A 592 3.21 42.42 16.13
C ASN A 592 4.57 42.71 15.48
N THR A 593 5.49 41.75 15.58
CA THR A 593 6.89 41.93 15.13
C THR A 593 7.11 41.51 13.69
N GLU A 594 6.09 40.94 13.05
CA GLU A 594 6.22 40.29 11.76
C GLU A 594 4.88 40.24 11.01
N TYR A 595 4.94 40.19 9.68
CA TYR A 595 3.77 40.00 8.83
C TYR A 595 3.26 38.57 8.99
N ALA A 596 2.01 38.44 9.43
CA ALA A 596 1.28 37.19 9.49
C ALA A 596 0.90 36.69 8.09
N PRO A 597 0.50 35.41 7.94
CA PRO A 597 0.09 34.83 6.65
C PRO A 597 -1.04 35.60 5.94
N ASN A 598 -1.86 36.35 6.69
CA ASN A 598 -2.91 37.20 6.15
C ASN A 598 -2.41 38.55 5.59
N GLY A 599 -1.10 38.82 5.64
CA GLY A 599 -0.50 40.06 5.16
C GLY A 599 -0.52 41.23 6.14
N ASN A 600 -1.09 41.07 7.34
CA ASN A 600 -1.09 42.10 8.38
C ASN A 600 0.08 41.94 9.35
N MET A 601 0.58 43.05 9.90
CA MET A 601 1.65 43.05 10.91
C MET A 601 1.10 42.69 12.30
N GLU A 602 0.75 41.43 12.47
CA GLU A 602 0.02 40.90 13.64
C GLU A 602 0.63 39.62 14.22
N ALA A 603 1.78 39.15 13.71
CA ALA A 603 2.43 37.96 14.25
C ALA A 603 3.31 38.30 15.45
N ASP A 604 3.22 37.49 16.49
CA ASP A 604 3.99 37.64 17.72
C ASP A 604 5.29 36.83 17.64
N GLN A 605 6.36 37.37 18.23
CA GLN A 605 7.63 36.68 18.40
C GLN A 605 7.74 36.12 19.82
N ILE A 606 8.03 34.84 19.94
CA ILE A 606 8.29 34.17 21.22
C ILE A 606 9.79 33.96 21.38
N LYS A 607 10.37 34.46 22.49
CA LYS A 607 11.79 34.31 22.81
C LYS A 607 11.99 33.63 24.15
N ASN A 608 12.95 32.72 24.23
CA ASN A 608 13.39 32.17 25.52
C ASN A 608 14.15 33.24 26.32
N THR A 609 13.91 33.31 27.63
CA THR A 609 14.53 34.26 28.56
C THR A 609 15.48 33.59 29.57
N SER A 610 15.79 32.30 29.42
CA SER A 610 16.59 31.52 30.36
C SER A 610 17.35 30.37 29.70
N LYS A 611 18.29 29.76 30.42
CA LYS A 611 18.98 28.53 29.97
C LYS A 611 18.10 27.28 30.02
N LYS A 612 16.91 27.35 30.64
CA LYS A 612 15.94 26.26 30.70
C LYS A 612 15.01 26.31 29.51
N VAL A 613 14.50 25.15 29.11
CA VAL A 613 13.51 25.04 28.04
C VAL A 613 12.26 25.87 28.35
N GLY A 614 11.83 26.63 27.36
CA GLY A 614 10.68 27.51 27.39
C GLY A 614 9.42 26.87 26.84
N PHE A 615 8.27 27.32 27.34
CA PHE A 615 6.97 26.92 26.81
C PHE A 615 5.91 28.02 26.99
N ILE A 616 4.93 28.00 26.11
CA ILE A 616 3.70 28.80 26.21
C ILE A 616 2.49 27.87 26.08
N THR A 617 1.48 28.06 26.92
CA THR A 617 0.29 27.20 26.95
C THR A 617 -0.98 27.99 27.17
N GLN A 618 -2.10 27.46 26.68
CA GLN A 618 -3.43 27.95 27.05
C GLN A 618 -4.37 26.78 27.33
N SER A 619 -5.04 26.87 28.47
CA SER A 619 -5.97 25.86 28.95
C SER A 619 -7.41 26.17 28.60
N ILE A 620 -8.18 25.11 28.37
CA ILE A 620 -9.56 25.17 27.91
C ILE A 620 -10.47 24.49 28.93
N ASN A 621 -11.67 25.03 29.14
CA ASN A 621 -12.64 24.48 30.08
C ASN A 621 -13.44 23.30 29.50
N GLU A 622 -12.73 22.32 28.94
CA GLU A 622 -13.28 21.12 28.33
C GLU A 622 -12.60 19.89 28.93
N THR A 623 -13.39 18.90 29.35
CA THR A 623 -12.90 17.68 30.00
C THR A 623 -13.05 16.43 29.13
N ASN A 624 -13.70 16.53 27.96
CA ASN A 624 -13.82 15.44 27.00
C ASN A 624 -14.04 15.98 25.57
N GLY A 625 -13.83 15.10 24.59
CA GLY A 625 -14.12 15.35 23.17
C GLY A 625 -12.92 15.12 22.26
N SER A 626 -13.15 15.23 20.95
CA SER A 626 -12.12 15.21 19.94
C SER A 626 -11.81 16.64 19.50
N PHE A 627 -10.52 16.98 19.45
CA PHE A 627 -10.06 18.35 19.23
C PHE A 627 -9.04 18.39 18.09
N LYS A 628 -9.08 19.47 17.30
CA LYS A 628 -8.03 19.86 16.37
C LYS A 628 -7.39 21.16 16.84
N TYR A 629 -6.08 21.14 17.04
CA TYR A 629 -5.25 22.31 17.31
C TYR A 629 -4.44 22.66 16.07
N SER A 630 -4.53 23.91 15.61
CA SER A 630 -3.76 24.42 14.49
C SER A 630 -3.08 25.75 14.82
N ILE A 631 -1.90 25.98 14.25
CA ILE A 631 -1.13 27.21 14.46
C ILE A 631 -0.16 27.46 13.30
N TRP A 632 -0.04 28.71 12.88
CA TRP A 632 1.01 29.12 11.94
C TRP A 632 2.30 29.40 12.70
N LEU A 633 3.40 28.80 12.26
CA LEU A 633 4.73 29.06 12.79
C LEU A 633 5.73 29.34 11.66
N LYS A 634 6.73 30.18 11.97
CA LYS A 634 7.96 30.33 11.19
C LYS A 634 9.14 30.73 12.08
N GLY A 635 10.33 30.67 11.51
CA GLY A 635 11.57 31.12 12.12
C GLY A 635 12.65 30.04 12.08
N GLN A 636 13.46 29.95 13.12
CA GLN A 636 14.61 29.05 13.20
C GLN A 636 14.66 28.41 14.59
N GLY A 637 14.70 27.08 14.64
CA GLY A 637 14.67 26.32 15.89
C GLY A 637 13.88 25.02 15.78
N HIS A 638 13.88 24.24 16.85
CA HIS A 638 13.14 22.98 16.95
C HIS A 638 12.12 23.08 18.08
N VAL A 639 10.84 23.25 17.75
CA VAL A 639 9.76 23.39 18.73
C VAL A 639 8.83 22.18 18.74
N LYS A 640 7.99 22.07 19.77
CA LYS A 640 6.99 21.00 19.90
C LYS A 640 5.61 21.59 20.12
N ILE A 641 4.64 21.14 19.32
CA ILE A 641 3.24 21.51 19.44
C ILE A 641 2.51 20.33 20.09
N ASN A 642 1.83 20.55 21.21
CA ASN A 642 1.21 19.46 21.97
C ASN A 642 -0.24 19.76 22.36
N LEU A 643 -1.08 18.73 22.33
CA LEU A 643 -2.34 18.64 23.07
C LEU A 643 -2.13 17.75 24.28
N GLN A 644 -2.35 18.28 25.47
CA GLN A 644 -2.02 17.60 26.71
C GLN A 644 -2.98 17.95 27.84
N GLU A 645 -2.95 17.16 28.89
CA GLU A 645 -3.75 17.38 30.08
C GLU A 645 -3.30 18.62 30.87
N MET A 646 -4.27 19.31 31.46
CA MET A 646 -4.07 20.40 32.41
C MET A 646 -4.38 19.87 33.82
N TYR A 647 -3.31 19.66 34.60
CA TYR A 647 -3.29 19.02 35.92
C TYR A 647 -3.54 17.51 35.88
N GLY A 648 -2.85 16.74 36.72
CA GLY A 648 -2.77 15.27 36.61
C GLY A 648 -1.33 14.81 36.36
N ASP A 649 -1.15 13.81 35.51
CA ASP A 649 0.17 13.32 35.07
C ASP A 649 0.72 14.05 33.82
N PHE A 650 -0.03 15.04 33.32
CA PHE A 650 0.26 15.79 32.09
C PHE A 650 0.33 14.89 30.83
N THR A 651 -0.51 13.86 30.76
CA THR A 651 -0.66 13.00 29.58
C THR A 651 -0.72 13.83 28.30
N VAL A 652 0.18 13.51 27.36
CA VAL A 652 0.25 14.13 26.03
C VAL A 652 -0.59 13.27 25.10
N TYR A 653 -1.73 13.80 24.64
CA TYR A 653 -2.66 13.08 23.78
C TYR A 653 -2.17 13.04 22.33
N ASN A 654 -1.57 14.13 21.85
CA ASN A 654 -0.84 14.17 20.58
C ASN A 654 0.23 15.26 20.63
N LYS A 655 1.33 15.05 19.90
CA LYS A 655 2.43 16.00 19.75
C LYS A 655 2.99 15.98 18.35
N LEU A 656 3.52 17.12 17.91
CA LEU A 656 4.26 17.27 16.67
C LEU A 656 5.58 17.98 16.95
N ASP A 657 6.68 17.32 16.59
CA ASP A 657 8.02 17.91 16.58
C ASP A 657 8.19 18.74 15.29
N VAL A 658 8.56 20.00 15.41
CA VAL A 658 8.57 20.99 14.32
C VAL A 658 9.94 21.63 14.18
N ASN A 659 10.58 21.37 13.04
CA ASN A 659 11.70 22.17 12.56
C ASN A 659 11.17 23.43 11.88
N LEU A 660 11.42 24.60 12.48
CA LEU A 660 10.95 25.87 11.94
C LEU A 660 11.69 26.24 10.66
N THR A 661 10.96 26.85 9.73
CA THR A 661 11.49 27.39 8.47
C THR A 661 11.27 28.88 8.39
N THR A 662 12.03 29.57 7.53
CA THR A 662 11.90 31.02 7.30
C THR A 662 10.55 31.42 6.71
N ASN A 663 9.85 30.49 6.06
CA ASN A 663 8.49 30.68 5.54
C ASN A 663 7.43 30.22 6.54
N TRP A 664 6.27 30.90 6.52
CA TRP A 664 5.08 30.48 7.28
C TRP A 664 4.61 29.10 6.86
N LYS A 665 4.37 28.25 7.86
CA LYS A 665 3.70 26.95 7.69
C LYS A 665 2.62 26.79 8.74
N LEU A 666 1.48 26.24 8.32
CA LEU A 666 0.41 25.81 9.20
C LEU A 666 0.74 24.43 9.73
N TYR A 667 0.69 24.27 11.05
CA TYR A 667 0.85 22.98 11.72
C TYR A 667 -0.44 22.60 12.40
N GLU A 668 -0.85 21.35 12.27
CA GLU A 668 -2.09 20.82 12.84
C GLU A 668 -1.84 19.51 13.60
N ILE A 669 -2.49 19.36 14.75
CA ILE A 669 -2.55 18.10 15.52
C ILE A 669 -3.97 17.84 16.01
N ASN A 670 -4.38 16.57 15.98
CA ASN A 670 -5.70 16.13 16.43
C ASN A 670 -5.58 15.18 17.61
N ALA A 671 -6.46 15.26 18.60
CA ALA A 671 -6.46 14.34 19.72
C ALA A 671 -7.87 14.11 20.27
N THR A 672 -8.10 12.91 20.82
CA THR A 672 -9.31 12.59 21.59
C THR A 672 -8.97 12.57 23.08
N LYS A 673 -9.75 13.29 23.87
CA LYS A 673 -9.71 13.27 25.33
C LYS A 673 -10.94 12.56 25.87
N GLU A 674 -10.71 11.49 26.61
CA GLU A 674 -11.75 10.79 27.36
C GLU A 674 -12.11 11.58 28.63
N ASN A 675 -13.34 11.39 29.14
CA ASN A 675 -13.81 12.14 30.30
C ASN A 675 -13.20 11.61 31.61
N ASP A 676 -12.08 12.19 32.02
CA ASP A 676 -11.36 11.88 33.27
C ASP A 676 -11.50 13.00 34.33
N GLY A 677 -12.29 14.05 34.04
CA GLY A 677 -12.48 15.21 34.92
C GLY A 677 -11.37 16.26 34.84
N HIS A 678 -10.25 15.99 34.17
CA HIS A 678 -9.17 16.94 33.95
C HIS A 678 -9.41 17.79 32.70
N LYS A 679 -8.81 18.98 32.64
CA LYS A 679 -8.98 19.91 31.50
C LYS A 679 -7.95 19.64 30.41
N ILE A 680 -8.22 20.06 29.17
CA ILE A 680 -7.22 20.04 28.09
C ILE A 680 -6.48 21.38 27.96
N ARG A 681 -5.21 21.34 27.56
CA ARG A 681 -4.43 22.53 27.17
C ARG A 681 -3.66 22.29 25.88
N CYS A 682 -3.48 23.36 25.11
CA CYS A 682 -2.55 23.40 24.00
C CYS A 682 -1.20 23.97 24.46
N ALA A 683 -0.11 23.55 23.83
CA ALA A 683 1.23 23.99 24.19
C ALA A 683 2.14 24.14 22.96
N ILE A 684 2.95 25.20 22.97
CA ILE A 684 4.18 25.28 22.18
C ILE A 684 5.32 25.19 23.19
N SER A 685 6.21 24.21 23.01
CA SER A 685 7.26 23.88 23.96
C SER A 685 8.57 23.59 23.23
N ASN A 686 9.61 23.24 23.99
CA ASN A 686 10.95 23.02 23.46
C ASN A 686 11.61 24.28 22.87
N ILE A 687 11.18 25.47 23.29
CA ILE A 687 11.78 26.73 22.83
C ILE A 687 13.07 26.91 23.61
N VAL A 688 14.22 26.98 22.95
CA VAL A 688 15.55 27.12 23.59
C VAL A 688 16.17 28.49 23.32
N GLU A 689 17.24 28.81 24.04
CA GLU A 689 18.01 30.03 23.82
C GLU A 689 18.62 30.02 22.40
N GLY A 690 18.39 31.10 21.64
CA GLY A 690 18.80 31.21 20.24
C GLY A 690 17.71 30.88 19.22
N ASP A 691 16.61 30.24 19.63
CA ASP A 691 15.46 30.03 18.74
C ASP A 691 14.79 31.36 18.39
N THR A 692 14.35 31.46 17.14
CA THR A 692 13.48 32.53 16.65
C THR A 692 12.16 31.90 16.28
N VAL A 693 11.11 32.16 17.07
CA VAL A 693 9.77 31.59 16.86
C VAL A 693 8.78 32.71 16.62
N TYR A 694 8.19 32.76 15.44
CA TYR A 694 7.05 33.62 15.13
C TYR A 694 5.78 32.77 15.08
N SER A 695 4.71 33.27 15.69
CA SER A 695 3.46 32.55 15.86
C SER A 695 2.25 33.41 15.52
N TRP A 696 1.27 32.80 14.84
CA TRP A 696 0.00 33.45 14.50
C TRP A 696 -1.14 32.43 14.36
N GLY A 697 -2.38 32.85 14.61
CA GLY A 697 -3.57 32.07 14.24
C GLY A 697 -3.85 30.82 15.07
N ALA A 698 -3.45 30.76 16.35
CA ALA A 698 -3.64 29.56 17.17
C ALA A 698 -5.13 29.21 17.33
N THR A 699 -5.56 28.09 16.77
CA THR A 699 -6.97 27.70 16.72
C THR A 699 -7.18 26.33 17.35
N LEU A 700 -8.12 26.20 18.28
CA LEU A 700 -8.55 24.91 18.81
C LEU A 700 -10.04 24.74 18.58
N ILE A 701 -10.46 23.66 17.94
CA ILE A 701 -11.88 23.39 17.64
C ILE A 701 -12.26 21.97 18.04
N LYS A 702 -13.54 21.77 18.39
CA LYS A 702 -14.10 20.41 18.50
C LYS A 702 -14.33 19.85 17.10
N ILE A 703 -13.90 18.61 16.90
CA ILE A 703 -14.10 17.86 15.67
C ILE A 703 -14.88 16.56 15.95
N PRO A 704 -15.59 16.01 14.96
CA PRO A 704 -16.15 14.66 15.03
C PRO A 704 -15.07 13.61 15.37
N LYS A 705 -15.43 12.54 16.11
CA LYS A 705 -14.48 11.54 16.63
C LYS A 705 -13.75 10.77 15.52
N ASP A 706 -14.41 10.62 14.38
CA ASP A 706 -13.97 10.05 13.11
C ASP A 706 -12.91 10.89 12.37
N GLN A 707 -12.76 12.18 12.68
CA GLN A 707 -11.74 13.06 12.09
C GLN A 707 -10.40 13.07 12.86
N VAL A 708 -10.26 12.25 13.90
CA VAL A 708 -8.99 12.08 14.64
C VAL A 708 -8.18 10.96 13.98
N SER A 709 -7.11 11.33 13.28
CA SER A 709 -6.13 10.37 12.73
C SER A 709 -5.66 9.40 13.82
N ILE A 710 -5.85 8.11 13.60
CA ILE A 710 -5.52 7.05 14.55
C ILE A 710 -4.00 6.97 14.71
N SER A 711 -3.47 7.64 15.73
CA SER A 711 -2.17 7.35 16.30
C SER A 711 -2.33 7.25 17.82
N GLN A 712 -2.87 6.13 18.30
CA GLN A 712 -2.77 5.80 19.72
C GLN A 712 -1.36 5.22 19.98
N PRO A 713 -0.55 5.80 20.88
CA PRO A 713 0.55 5.07 21.49
C PRO A 713 -0.07 4.03 22.45
N LYS A 714 0.31 2.76 22.29
CA LYS A 714 0.04 1.71 23.30
C LYS A 714 0.57 2.19 24.66
N LYS A 715 -0.28 2.14 25.69
CA LYS A 715 0.18 2.21 27.09
C LYS A 715 1.06 0.99 27.35
N ASP A 716 2.34 1.23 27.61
CA ASP A 716 3.21 0.29 28.30
C ASP A 716 2.69 0.13 29.74
N ASN A 717 1.91 -0.92 29.97
CA ASN A 717 1.66 -1.41 31.32
C ASN A 717 2.86 -2.26 31.75
N ASN A 718 3.92 -1.60 32.19
CA ASN A 718 4.94 -2.20 33.03
C ASN A 718 4.81 -1.60 34.43
N LYS A 719 4.14 -2.31 35.34
CA LYS A 719 4.36 -2.22 36.79
C LYS A 719 3.97 -3.54 37.46
N LYS A 720 5.01 -4.19 38.00
CA LYS A 720 5.10 -5.14 39.13
C LYS A 720 4.05 -6.23 39.29
#